data_AF-W6M3S6-F1
#
_entry.id   AF-W6M3S6-F1
#
_cell.length_a   1.000
_cell.length_b   1.000
_cell.length_c   1.000
_cell.angle_alpha   90.00
_cell.angle_beta   90.00
_cell.angle_gamma   90.00
#
_symmetry.space_group_name_H-M   'P 1'
#
loop_
_entity.id
_entity.type
_entity.pdbx_description
1 polymer ?
#
loop_
_entity_poly.entity_id
_entity_poly.type
_entity_poly.pdbx_seq_one_letter_code
_entity_poly.pdbx_strand_id
1 'polypeptide(L)'
;MAGRMIASFASNQIERLKAWQALDLPSGIERLVHQNRLLKIAREGGQMTPADLAKFEPQRRYATLVALAIEGMATVIDEIIDLHDRILGTLFNAAKNKHQQQFQASGKAINAKVRLYGRIGQALIDAKQSGGDPFAAIEAVMSWDAFAVSVTEAQKLAQPEDFDFLHHIGERYATLRRYAPEFLDVLKLRAAPAANDVLDAIEVLRGMNTDNARKVPADAPTAFIKKRWEKLVMTDAGIDRRYYELCALSELKNALRSGDIWVQGSRQFKDFEDYLVPPEKFASLKQSSALPLAVATDCDQYLSERLELLEAQLATVNRMAAANDLPDAIITESGLKITPLDAAVPDTAQALIDQTAMILPHVKITELLLEVDEWTGFTRHFTHLKSGDLAKDKNLLLTTILADAINLGLTKMAESCPGTTYAKLAWLQAWHTRDETYSTALAELVNAQFRHSFAGHWVDGTTSSSDGQNFRTGSKAESTGHINPKYGSSPGRTFYTHICDQYAPFHTKVVNVGVRDSTYVLDGLLYHESDLRIEEHYTDTAGFTDHVFALMHLLGFRFAPRIRDLGDTKLYIPKGEAAYDALKPMIGGTLNIKHVRAHWDEILRLATSIKQGTVTASLMLRKLGSYPRQNGLAVALRELG
;
A
#
# COMPACT_ATOMS: atom_id res chain seq x y z
N MET A 1 -16.14 3.93 21.18
CA MET A 1 -15.58 2.70 21.79
C MET A 1 -14.32 2.22 21.09
N ALA A 2 -14.32 2.01 19.76
CA ALA A 2 -13.16 1.48 19.02
C ALA A 2 -11.82 2.19 19.29
N GLY A 3 -11.75 3.53 19.27
CA GLY A 3 -10.50 4.26 19.53
C GLY A 3 -9.90 4.06 20.92
N ARG A 4 -10.72 3.82 21.95
CA ARG A 4 -10.23 3.53 23.32
C ARG A 4 -9.67 2.10 23.42
N MET A 5 -10.30 1.15 22.73
CA MET A 5 -9.85 -0.24 22.68
C MET A 5 -8.50 -0.36 21.96
N ILE A 6 -8.34 0.35 20.83
CA ILE A 6 -7.08 0.35 20.07
C ILE A 6 -5.94 1.01 20.85
N ALA A 7 -6.19 2.11 21.57
CA ALA A 7 -5.17 2.73 22.43
C ALA A 7 -4.74 1.82 23.61
N SER A 8 -5.67 1.05 24.18
CA SER A 8 -5.34 0.03 25.18
C SER A 8 -4.49 -1.10 24.59
N PHE A 9 -4.78 -1.51 23.35
CA PHE A 9 -3.99 -2.52 22.66
C PHE A 9 -2.57 -2.02 22.37
N ALA A 10 -2.41 -0.77 21.93
CA ALA A 10 -1.10 -0.15 21.74
C ALA A 10 -0.27 -0.12 23.04
N SER A 11 -0.92 0.18 24.18
CA SER A 11 -0.25 0.17 25.49
C SER A 11 0.27 -1.23 25.85
N ASN A 12 -0.53 -2.28 25.61
CA ASN A 12 -0.11 -3.66 25.84
C ASN A 12 1.09 -4.05 24.94
N GLN A 13 1.10 -3.64 23.67
CA GLN A 13 2.25 -3.89 22.80
C GLN A 13 3.52 -3.18 23.28
N ILE A 14 3.38 -1.95 23.79
CA ILE A 14 4.51 -1.21 24.38
C ILE A 14 5.05 -1.93 25.62
N GLU A 15 4.19 -2.45 26.50
CA GLU A 15 4.62 -3.27 27.64
C GLU A 15 5.36 -4.54 27.20
N ARG A 16 4.88 -5.22 26.15
CA ARG A 16 5.58 -6.36 25.55
C ARG A 16 6.97 -5.97 25.04
N LEU A 17 7.09 -4.82 24.36
CA LEU A 17 8.39 -4.33 23.88
C LEU A 17 9.33 -4.01 25.04
N LYS A 18 8.86 -3.35 26.10
CA LYS A 18 9.63 -3.08 27.31
C LYS A 18 10.14 -4.38 27.94
N ALA A 19 9.30 -5.42 28.02
CA ALA A 19 9.69 -6.73 28.54
C ALA A 19 10.82 -7.37 27.72
N TRP A 20 10.78 -7.26 26.38
CA TRP A 20 11.87 -7.74 25.53
C TRP A 20 13.15 -6.90 25.67
N GLN A 21 13.02 -5.58 25.72
CA GLN A 21 14.16 -4.67 25.88
C GLN A 21 14.87 -4.87 27.22
N ALA A 22 14.14 -5.25 28.27
CA ALA A 22 14.70 -5.58 29.59
C ALA A 22 15.65 -6.79 29.59
N LEU A 23 15.68 -7.59 28.51
CA LEU A 23 16.69 -8.65 28.34
C LEU A 23 18.09 -8.09 28.08
N ASP A 24 18.21 -6.81 27.71
CA ASP A 24 19.47 -6.08 27.51
C ASP A 24 20.48 -6.84 26.63
N LEU A 25 19.99 -7.35 25.49
CA LEU A 25 20.83 -8.09 24.55
C LEU A 25 21.89 -7.16 23.93
N PRO A 26 23.14 -7.64 23.72
CA PRO A 26 24.20 -6.84 23.13
C PRO A 26 23.80 -6.28 21.76
N SER A 27 24.06 -5.00 21.52
CA SER A 27 23.76 -4.36 20.24
C SER A 27 24.56 -5.01 19.11
N GLY A 28 23.89 -5.35 18.00
CA GLY A 28 24.54 -5.96 16.83
C GLY A 28 24.71 -7.47 16.93
N ILE A 29 24.22 -8.14 17.99
CA ILE A 29 24.25 -9.60 18.12
C ILE A 29 23.56 -10.30 16.94
N GLU A 30 22.54 -9.66 16.34
CA GLU A 30 21.82 -10.14 15.17
C GLU A 30 22.69 -10.19 13.90
N ARG A 31 23.81 -9.45 13.88
CA ARG A 31 24.74 -9.39 12.74
C ARG A 31 25.80 -10.49 12.78
N LEU A 32 25.93 -11.20 13.89
CA LEU A 32 26.88 -12.31 14.04
C LEU A 32 26.49 -13.55 13.25
N VAL A 33 25.22 -13.66 12.84
CA VAL A 33 24.68 -14.79 12.10
C VAL A 33 23.88 -14.26 10.91
N HIS A 34 23.91 -14.99 9.80
CA HIS A 34 23.10 -14.66 8.63
C HIS A 34 21.62 -14.52 9.00
N GLN A 35 20.96 -13.44 8.56
CA GLN A 35 19.58 -13.11 8.94
C GLN A 35 18.60 -14.26 8.70
N ASN A 36 18.65 -14.91 7.53
CA ASN A 36 17.78 -16.07 7.22
C ASN A 36 17.94 -17.23 8.22
N ARG A 37 19.16 -17.44 8.74
CA ARG A 37 19.40 -18.47 9.74
C ARG A 37 18.82 -18.08 11.09
N LEU A 38 18.96 -16.81 11.49
CA LEU A 38 18.35 -16.28 12.71
C LEU A 38 16.82 -16.40 12.66
N LEU A 39 16.20 -16.02 11.55
CA LEU A 39 14.76 -16.16 11.33
C LEU A 39 14.29 -17.62 11.41
N LYS A 40 15.05 -18.55 10.82
CA LYS A 40 14.73 -19.98 10.91
C LYS A 40 14.73 -20.48 12.35
N ILE A 41 15.71 -20.06 13.15
CA ILE A 41 15.81 -20.43 14.57
C ILE A 41 14.66 -19.81 15.37
N ALA A 42 14.35 -18.53 15.14
CA ALA A 42 13.24 -17.85 15.80
C ALA A 42 11.89 -18.53 15.49
N ARG A 43 11.68 -18.91 14.22
CA ARG A 43 10.46 -19.62 13.80
C ARG A 43 10.34 -21.01 14.45
N GLU A 44 11.43 -21.78 14.48
CA GLU A 44 11.47 -23.08 15.18
C GLU A 44 11.11 -22.90 16.66
N GLY A 45 11.73 -21.92 17.34
CA GLY A 45 11.45 -21.62 18.74
C GLY A 45 10.02 -21.12 18.99
N GLY A 46 9.43 -20.40 18.05
CA GLY A 46 8.11 -19.79 18.20
C GLY A 46 6.97 -20.81 18.22
N GLN A 47 7.22 -22.00 17.67
CA GLN A 47 6.28 -23.13 17.71
C GLN A 47 6.47 -24.02 18.96
N MET A 48 7.45 -23.73 19.81
CA MET A 48 7.80 -24.56 20.96
C MET A 48 7.21 -24.01 22.26
N THR A 49 6.83 -24.92 23.17
CA THR A 49 6.50 -24.53 24.53
C THR A 49 7.76 -24.28 25.37
N PRO A 50 7.68 -23.56 26.51
CA PRO A 50 8.80 -23.45 27.42
C PRO A 50 9.37 -24.81 27.87
N ALA A 51 8.51 -25.82 28.02
CA ALA A 51 8.93 -27.18 28.36
C ALA A 51 9.73 -27.85 27.23
N ASP A 52 9.45 -27.53 25.97
CA ASP A 52 10.23 -28.05 24.83
C ASP A 52 11.58 -27.36 24.72
N LEU A 53 11.62 -26.05 24.90
CA LEU A 53 12.88 -25.28 24.93
C LEU A 53 13.77 -25.70 26.09
N ALA A 54 13.19 -26.09 27.23
CA ALA A 54 13.94 -26.58 28.40
C ALA A 54 14.70 -27.89 28.12
N LYS A 55 14.29 -28.68 27.11
CA LYS A 55 14.94 -29.94 26.73
C LYS A 55 16.22 -29.72 25.89
N PHE A 56 16.44 -28.51 25.36
CA PHE A 56 17.63 -28.21 24.57
C PHE A 56 18.88 -28.09 25.45
N GLU A 57 20.03 -28.45 24.87
CA GLU A 57 21.32 -28.13 25.44
C GLU A 57 21.46 -26.61 25.65
N PRO A 58 22.18 -26.15 26.70
CA PRO A 58 22.19 -24.74 27.09
C PRO A 58 22.49 -23.77 25.95
N GLN A 59 23.50 -24.07 25.11
CA GLN A 59 23.90 -23.20 24.01
C GLN A 59 22.79 -23.01 22.97
N ARG A 60 22.18 -24.11 22.52
CA ARG A 60 21.06 -24.07 21.57
C ARG A 60 19.84 -23.39 22.20
N ARG A 61 19.54 -23.68 23.46
CA ARG A 61 18.43 -23.04 24.18
C ARG A 61 18.59 -21.52 24.19
N TYR A 62 19.76 -21.01 24.58
CA TYR A 62 20.01 -19.56 24.61
C TYR A 62 20.04 -18.96 23.20
N ALA A 63 20.63 -19.63 22.21
CA ALA A 63 20.60 -19.16 20.83
C ALA A 63 19.16 -19.04 20.30
N THR A 64 18.30 -20.01 20.60
CA THR A 64 16.88 -19.96 20.23
C THR A 64 16.13 -18.84 20.95
N LEU A 65 16.36 -18.65 22.25
CA LEU A 65 15.74 -17.56 23.01
C LEU A 65 16.20 -16.18 22.54
N VAL A 66 17.48 -16.01 22.20
CA VAL A 66 18.01 -14.77 21.64
C VAL A 66 17.39 -14.48 20.27
N ALA A 67 17.31 -15.49 19.39
CA ALA A 67 16.66 -15.34 18.08
C ALA A 67 15.17 -14.96 18.22
N LEU A 68 14.46 -15.60 19.16
CA LEU A 68 13.08 -15.27 19.50
C LEU A 68 12.93 -13.84 20.01
N ALA A 69 13.81 -13.39 20.89
CA ALA A 69 13.78 -12.04 21.42
C ALA A 69 14.03 -10.99 20.34
N ILE A 70 15.02 -11.20 19.47
CA ILE A 70 15.35 -10.29 18.37
C ILE A 70 14.17 -10.18 17.40
N GLU A 71 13.63 -11.32 16.96
CA GLU A 71 12.50 -11.36 16.04
C GLU A 71 11.22 -10.80 16.67
N GLY A 72 10.98 -11.13 17.95
CA GLY A 72 9.86 -10.64 18.74
C GLY A 72 9.91 -9.12 18.93
N MET A 73 11.08 -8.56 19.28
CA MET A 73 11.28 -7.10 19.37
C MET A 73 10.96 -6.43 18.05
N ALA A 74 11.51 -6.93 16.95
CA ALA A 74 11.34 -6.34 15.64
C ALA A 74 9.87 -6.37 15.17
N THR A 75 9.18 -7.48 15.43
CA THR A 75 7.75 -7.64 15.16
C THR A 75 6.91 -6.65 15.97
N VAL A 76 7.14 -6.57 17.28
CA VAL A 76 6.36 -5.69 18.17
C VAL A 76 6.63 -4.21 17.86
N ILE A 77 7.87 -3.82 17.51
CA ILE A 77 8.19 -2.46 17.04
C ILE A 77 7.34 -2.10 15.82
N ASP A 78 7.34 -2.95 14.80
CA ASP A 78 6.57 -2.71 13.56
C ASP A 78 5.07 -2.64 13.85
N GLU A 79 4.53 -3.54 14.69
CA GLU A 79 3.12 -3.53 15.12
C GLU A 79 2.74 -2.23 15.86
N ILE A 80 3.59 -1.74 16.76
CA ILE A 80 3.35 -0.49 17.51
C ILE A 80 3.27 0.72 16.56
N ILE A 81 4.14 0.78 15.56
CA ILE A 81 4.14 1.86 14.56
C ILE A 81 2.90 1.77 13.67
N ASP A 82 2.54 0.58 13.20
CA ASP A 82 1.32 0.37 12.39
C ASP A 82 0.05 0.73 13.17
N LEU A 83 -0.01 0.40 14.47
CA LEU A 83 -1.10 0.81 15.35
C LEU A 83 -1.17 2.34 15.49
N HIS A 84 -0.03 3.01 15.63
CA HIS A 84 0.04 4.46 15.67
C HIS A 84 -0.50 5.10 14.38
N ASP A 85 -0.07 4.61 13.21
CA ASP A 85 -0.60 5.05 11.91
C ASP A 85 -2.13 4.91 11.89
N ARG A 86 -2.64 3.73 12.27
CA ARG A 86 -4.08 3.47 12.26
C ARG A 86 -4.88 4.35 13.21
N ILE A 87 -4.35 4.61 14.41
CA ILE A 87 -5.00 5.52 15.37
C ILE A 87 -5.08 6.92 14.75
N LEU A 88 -3.98 7.44 14.20
CA LEU A 88 -3.97 8.75 13.53
C LEU A 88 -4.92 8.77 12.32
N GLY A 89 -4.87 7.77 11.43
CA GLY A 89 -5.78 7.67 10.29
C GLY A 89 -7.25 7.69 10.71
N THR A 90 -7.61 6.98 11.78
CA THR A 90 -8.97 6.99 12.34
C THR A 90 -9.36 8.34 12.91
N LEU A 91 -8.44 9.05 13.58
CA LEU A 91 -8.65 10.39 14.12
C LEU A 91 -8.92 11.41 13.01
N PHE A 92 -8.09 11.41 11.97
CA PHE A 92 -8.22 12.31 10.83
C PHE A 92 -9.50 12.02 10.03
N ASN A 93 -9.81 10.75 9.77
CA ASN A 93 -11.04 10.38 9.06
C ASN A 93 -12.30 10.76 9.86
N ALA A 94 -12.30 10.60 11.18
CA ALA A 94 -13.42 11.03 12.02
C ALA A 94 -13.61 12.55 11.98
N ALA A 95 -12.52 13.32 12.04
CA ALA A 95 -12.57 14.78 11.93
C ALA A 95 -13.07 15.23 10.56
N LYS A 96 -12.56 14.63 9.48
CA LYS A 96 -12.98 14.89 8.10
C LYS A 96 -14.46 14.58 7.88
N ASN A 97 -14.93 13.42 8.34
CA ASN A 97 -16.33 13.02 8.20
C ASN A 97 -17.26 13.96 8.98
N LYS A 98 -16.89 14.35 10.21
CA LYS A 98 -17.67 15.30 11.02
C LYS A 98 -17.77 16.65 10.33
N HIS A 99 -16.63 17.15 9.84
CA HIS A 99 -16.57 18.40 9.08
C HIS A 99 -17.46 18.35 7.83
N GLN A 100 -17.38 17.25 7.06
CA GLN A 100 -18.23 17.04 5.88
C GLN A 100 -19.72 16.99 6.24
N GLN A 101 -20.10 16.32 7.33
CA GLN A 101 -21.48 16.26 7.81
C GLN A 101 -22.00 17.64 8.23
N GLN A 102 -21.21 18.43 8.95
CA GLN A 102 -21.57 19.80 9.34
C GLN A 102 -21.74 20.72 8.12
N PHE A 103 -20.84 20.58 7.15
CA PHE A 103 -20.93 21.31 5.88
C PHE A 103 -22.18 20.91 5.09
N GLN A 104 -22.47 19.61 4.96
CA GLN A 104 -23.68 19.10 4.30
C GLN A 104 -24.96 19.55 5.00
N ALA A 105 -25.01 19.53 6.33
CA ALA A 105 -26.16 20.00 7.12
C ALA A 105 -26.45 21.49 6.87
N SER A 106 -25.40 22.29 6.67
CA SER A 106 -25.50 23.71 6.35
C SER A 106 -25.74 23.98 4.86
N GLY A 107 -25.57 22.97 3.99
CA GLY A 107 -25.57 23.13 2.53
C GLY A 107 -26.87 23.69 1.95
N LYS A 108 -28.03 23.28 2.49
CA LYS A 108 -29.34 23.83 2.06
C LYS A 108 -29.47 25.31 2.40
N ALA A 109 -29.02 25.71 3.59
CA ALA A 109 -29.04 27.10 4.02
C ALA A 109 -28.05 27.96 3.22
N ILE A 110 -26.84 27.44 2.96
CA ILE A 110 -25.84 28.09 2.11
C ILE A 110 -26.39 28.31 0.70
N ASN A 111 -26.94 27.28 0.05
CA ASN A 111 -27.50 27.41 -1.30
C ASN A 111 -28.67 28.41 -1.36
N ALA A 112 -29.54 28.42 -0.34
CA ALA A 112 -30.62 29.41 -0.25
C ALA A 112 -30.08 30.85 -0.19
N LYS A 113 -29.00 31.09 0.57
CA LYS A 113 -28.35 32.41 0.64
C LYS A 113 -27.64 32.78 -0.66
N VAL A 114 -26.91 31.86 -1.29
CA VAL A 114 -26.26 32.10 -2.60
C VAL A 114 -27.29 32.50 -3.66
N ARG A 115 -28.41 31.78 -3.76
CA ARG A 115 -29.50 32.14 -4.69
C ARG A 115 -30.15 33.48 -4.35
N LEU A 116 -30.27 33.80 -3.06
CA LEU A 116 -30.79 35.09 -2.62
C LEU A 116 -29.87 36.24 -3.05
N TYR A 117 -28.57 36.16 -2.73
CA TYR A 117 -27.61 37.20 -3.11
C TYR A 117 -27.37 37.28 -4.61
N GLY A 118 -27.50 36.18 -5.35
CA GLY A 118 -27.51 36.22 -6.82
C GLY A 118 -28.67 37.05 -7.38
N ARG A 119 -29.88 36.92 -6.82
CA ARG A 119 -31.04 37.75 -7.20
C ARG A 119 -30.85 39.21 -6.84
N ILE A 120 -30.32 39.49 -5.65
CA ILE A 120 -30.02 40.87 -5.21
C ILE A 120 -28.94 41.48 -6.10
N GLY A 121 -27.89 40.73 -6.42
CA GLY A 121 -26.82 41.16 -7.33
C GLY A 121 -27.34 41.47 -8.73
N GLN A 122 -28.24 40.63 -9.27
CA GLN A 122 -28.88 40.91 -10.57
C GLN A 122 -29.73 42.18 -10.52
N ALA A 123 -30.57 42.35 -9.48
CA ALA A 123 -31.38 43.56 -9.31
C ALA A 123 -30.52 44.83 -9.22
N LEU A 124 -29.36 44.77 -8.56
CA LEU A 124 -28.40 45.87 -8.49
C LEU A 124 -27.73 46.16 -9.84
N ILE A 125 -27.42 45.12 -10.63
CA ILE A 125 -26.88 45.27 -11.99
C ILE A 125 -27.91 45.96 -12.89
N ASP A 126 -29.16 45.50 -12.86
CA ASP A 126 -30.26 46.05 -13.68
C ASP A 126 -30.56 47.51 -13.30
N ALA A 127 -30.56 47.83 -12.00
CA ALA A 127 -30.71 49.20 -11.50
C ALA A 127 -29.56 50.10 -11.97
N LYS A 128 -28.31 49.62 -11.92
CA LYS A 128 -27.15 50.39 -12.41
C LYS A 128 -27.21 50.63 -13.92
N GLN A 129 -27.70 49.67 -14.71
CA GLN A 129 -27.83 49.80 -16.16
C GLN A 129 -28.97 50.75 -16.57
N SER A 130 -30.05 50.78 -15.79
CA SER A 130 -31.23 51.63 -16.03
C SER A 130 -31.16 53.01 -15.36
N GLY A 131 -30.12 53.28 -14.57
CA GLY A 131 -29.98 54.54 -13.81
C GLY A 131 -30.90 54.63 -12.59
N GLY A 132 -31.42 53.51 -12.10
CA GLY A 132 -32.30 53.42 -10.93
C GLY A 132 -31.56 53.44 -9.58
N ASP A 133 -32.33 53.65 -8.50
CA ASP A 133 -31.81 53.66 -7.12
C ASP A 133 -31.45 52.24 -6.64
N PRO A 134 -30.19 52.00 -6.20
CA PRO A 134 -29.76 50.71 -5.64
C PRO A 134 -30.55 50.24 -4.42
N PHE A 135 -31.02 51.16 -3.56
CA PHE A 135 -31.77 50.78 -2.36
C PHE A 135 -33.18 50.30 -2.69
N ALA A 136 -33.87 51.02 -3.57
CA ALA A 136 -35.16 50.59 -4.12
C ALA A 136 -35.06 49.23 -4.85
N ALA A 137 -33.94 48.94 -5.51
CA ALA A 137 -33.72 47.66 -6.19
C ALA A 137 -33.56 46.47 -5.23
N ILE A 138 -32.94 46.67 -4.05
CA ILE A 138 -32.85 45.65 -2.99
C ILE A 138 -34.24 45.42 -2.39
N GLU A 139 -34.98 46.51 -2.10
CA GLU A 139 -36.32 46.45 -1.52
C GLU A 139 -37.35 45.77 -2.41
N ALA A 140 -37.18 45.83 -3.73
CA ALA A 140 -37.99 45.09 -4.70
C ALA A 140 -37.80 43.56 -4.59
N VAL A 141 -36.67 43.08 -4.06
CA VAL A 141 -36.40 41.65 -3.85
C VAL A 141 -36.82 41.20 -2.45
N MET A 142 -36.60 42.04 -1.42
CA MET A 142 -37.02 41.80 -0.04
C MET A 142 -36.94 43.07 0.81
N SER A 143 -37.69 43.15 1.91
CA SER A 143 -37.61 44.29 2.83
C SER A 143 -36.21 44.51 3.41
N TRP A 144 -35.88 45.75 3.75
CA TRP A 144 -34.59 46.12 4.32
C TRP A 144 -34.27 45.36 5.62
N ASP A 145 -35.25 45.19 6.50
CA ASP A 145 -35.09 44.40 7.73
C ASP A 145 -34.77 42.93 7.44
N ALA A 146 -35.44 42.33 6.45
CA ALA A 146 -35.17 40.95 6.03
C ALA A 146 -33.78 40.83 5.40
N PHE A 147 -33.34 41.84 4.66
CA PHE A 147 -31.99 41.91 4.11
C PHE A 147 -30.93 41.96 5.22
N ALA A 148 -31.07 42.84 6.21
CA ALA A 148 -30.14 42.95 7.34
C ALA A 148 -30.02 41.63 8.16
N VAL A 149 -31.15 40.97 8.43
CA VAL A 149 -31.17 39.63 9.04
C VAL A 149 -30.46 38.62 8.14
N SER A 150 -30.71 38.67 6.83
CA SER A 150 -30.10 37.75 5.87
C SER A 150 -28.58 37.90 5.78
N VAL A 151 -28.04 39.12 5.92
CA VAL A 151 -26.60 39.41 5.97
C VAL A 151 -25.99 38.83 7.23
N THR A 152 -26.63 39.02 8.38
CA THR A 152 -26.17 38.44 9.65
C THR A 152 -26.17 36.90 9.61
N GLU A 153 -27.21 36.29 9.06
CA GLU A 153 -27.28 34.83 8.86
C GLU A 153 -26.23 34.34 7.87
N ALA A 154 -25.99 35.09 6.79
CA ALA A 154 -24.97 34.76 5.81
C ALA A 154 -23.55 34.86 6.41
N GLN A 155 -23.28 35.84 7.26
CA GLN A 155 -22.02 35.95 7.99
C GLN A 155 -21.80 34.78 8.97
N LYS A 156 -22.86 34.25 9.59
CA LYS A 156 -22.78 33.05 10.44
C LYS A 156 -22.58 31.76 9.64
N LEU A 157 -23.10 31.71 8.41
CA LEU A 157 -22.94 30.58 7.49
C LEU A 157 -21.63 30.65 6.71
N ALA A 158 -21.11 31.85 6.50
CA ALA A 158 -19.83 32.12 5.86
C ALA A 158 -18.73 31.51 6.74
N GLN A 159 -18.04 30.55 6.15
CA GLN A 159 -16.91 29.92 6.80
C GLN A 159 -15.65 30.77 6.56
N PRO A 160 -14.68 30.77 7.49
CA PRO A 160 -13.38 31.40 7.27
C PRO A 160 -12.69 30.83 6.02
N GLU A 161 -11.78 31.58 5.40
CA GLU A 161 -10.93 31.05 4.30
C GLU A 161 -10.14 29.79 4.71
N ASP A 162 -9.82 29.65 6.01
CA ASP A 162 -9.13 28.49 6.57
C ASP A 162 -10.07 27.39 7.09
N PHE A 163 -11.27 27.25 6.51
CA PHE A 163 -12.26 26.24 6.89
C PHE A 163 -11.72 24.82 6.68
N ASP A 164 -11.12 24.27 7.73
CA ASP A 164 -10.42 23.01 7.70
C ASP A 164 -10.93 22.06 8.77
N PHE A 165 -10.92 20.75 8.53
CA PHE A 165 -11.26 19.75 9.54
C PHE A 165 -10.22 19.63 10.68
N LEU A 166 -9.01 20.19 10.54
CA LEU A 166 -7.93 20.03 11.54
C LEU A 166 -8.33 20.48 12.95
N HIS A 167 -9.16 21.52 13.11
CA HIS A 167 -9.59 21.98 14.43
C HIS A 167 -10.35 20.90 15.22
N HIS A 168 -11.09 20.01 14.54
CA HIS A 168 -11.81 18.89 15.16
C HIS A 168 -10.93 17.73 15.59
N ILE A 169 -9.71 17.59 15.05
CA ILE A 169 -8.82 16.46 15.38
C ILE A 169 -8.53 16.45 16.88
N GLY A 170 -8.34 17.63 17.46
CA GLY A 170 -8.00 17.73 18.85
C GLY A 170 -9.10 17.26 19.82
N GLU A 171 -10.37 17.15 19.40
CA GLU A 171 -11.46 16.61 20.24
C GLU A 171 -11.12 15.21 20.81
N ARG A 172 -10.29 14.46 20.10
CA ARG A 172 -9.86 13.12 20.49
C ARG A 172 -8.39 13.03 20.95
N TYR A 173 -7.74 14.18 21.17
CA TYR A 173 -6.36 14.28 21.65
C TYR A 173 -6.11 13.42 22.91
N ALA A 174 -7.06 13.38 23.85
CA ALA A 174 -6.94 12.58 25.06
C ALA A 174 -6.77 11.06 24.82
N THR A 175 -7.19 10.56 23.64
CA THR A 175 -6.97 9.15 23.26
C THR A 175 -5.54 8.92 22.83
N LEU A 176 -4.96 9.87 22.08
CA LEU A 176 -3.57 9.83 21.63
C LEU A 176 -2.61 9.97 22.82
N ARG A 177 -2.90 10.94 23.70
CA ARG A 177 -2.04 11.29 24.85
C ARG A 177 -1.89 10.18 25.89
N ARG A 178 -2.77 9.17 25.89
CA ARG A 178 -2.72 7.99 26.78
C ARG A 178 -1.51 7.09 26.52
N TYR A 179 -1.12 6.92 25.26
CA TYR A 179 -0.04 6.00 24.90
C TYR A 179 1.15 6.71 24.26
N ALA A 180 0.95 7.92 23.69
CA ALA A 180 2.00 8.66 22.99
C ALA A 180 3.31 8.85 23.77
N PRO A 181 3.31 9.17 25.09
CA PRO A 181 4.57 9.29 25.84
C PRO A 181 5.38 8.01 25.85
N GLU A 182 4.73 6.88 26.17
CA GLU A 182 5.42 5.58 26.24
C GLU A 182 5.83 5.09 24.84
N PHE A 183 5.01 5.40 23.82
CA PHE A 183 5.34 5.14 22.43
C PHE A 183 6.61 5.89 22.01
N LEU A 184 6.72 7.17 22.36
CA LEU A 184 7.91 7.95 22.03
C LEU A 184 9.12 7.49 22.83
N ASP A 185 8.96 7.09 24.09
CA ASP A 185 10.04 6.65 24.97
C ASP A 185 10.67 5.31 24.52
N VAL A 186 9.83 4.33 24.17
CA VAL A 186 10.29 2.96 23.85
C VAL A 186 11.02 2.84 22.50
N LEU A 187 10.80 3.78 21.58
CA LEU A 187 11.33 3.74 20.22
C LEU A 187 12.67 4.47 20.11
N LYS A 188 13.70 3.77 19.65
CA LYS A 188 15.01 4.38 19.35
C LYS A 188 15.00 4.97 17.93
N LEU A 189 14.55 6.22 17.83
CA LEU A 189 14.40 6.97 16.58
C LEU A 189 15.74 7.52 16.08
N ARG A 190 15.91 7.51 14.76
CA ARG A 190 16.99 8.21 14.03
C ARG A 190 16.38 8.91 12.82
N ALA A 191 16.99 10.00 12.38
CA ALA A 191 16.49 10.81 11.28
C ALA A 191 17.56 11.08 10.24
N ALA A 192 17.14 11.18 8.99
CA ALA A 192 17.90 11.75 7.91
C ALA A 192 17.96 13.28 8.09
N PRO A 193 18.95 13.98 7.50
CA PRO A 193 19.08 15.43 7.64
C PRO A 193 17.81 16.23 7.34
N ALA A 194 17.01 15.77 6.38
CA ALA A 194 15.75 16.41 5.98
C ALA A 194 14.62 16.32 7.04
N ALA A 195 14.72 15.42 8.03
CA ALA A 195 13.72 15.20 9.06
C ALA A 195 14.22 15.51 10.48
N ASN A 196 15.39 16.12 10.63
CA ASN A 196 15.93 16.51 11.93
C ASN A 196 14.98 17.42 12.71
N ASP A 197 14.33 18.40 12.05
CA ASP A 197 13.36 19.28 12.71
C ASP A 197 12.20 18.52 13.36
N VAL A 198 11.76 17.41 12.73
CA VAL A 198 10.72 16.54 13.29
C VAL A 198 11.27 15.77 14.48
N LEU A 199 12.48 15.22 14.38
CA LEU A 199 13.11 14.49 15.48
C LEU A 199 13.36 15.40 16.70
N ASP A 200 13.87 16.61 16.49
CA ASP A 200 14.09 17.61 17.53
C ASP A 200 12.77 17.97 18.23
N ALA A 201 11.68 18.10 17.47
CA ALA A 201 10.36 18.31 18.05
C ALA A 201 9.89 17.13 18.91
N ILE A 202 10.19 15.89 18.50
CA ILE A 202 9.92 14.69 19.29
C ILE A 202 10.77 14.66 20.57
N GLU A 203 12.03 15.09 20.53
CA GLU A 203 12.88 15.20 21.73
C GLU A 203 12.34 16.24 22.72
N VAL A 204 11.84 17.39 22.24
CA VAL A 204 11.12 18.35 23.10
C VAL A 204 9.91 17.69 23.76
N LEU A 205 9.13 16.89 23.02
CA LEU A 205 8.00 16.17 23.59
C LEU A 205 8.42 15.12 24.62
N ARG A 206 9.53 14.40 24.41
CA ARG A 206 10.09 13.45 25.38
C ARG A 206 10.49 14.15 26.68
N GLY A 207 11.21 15.27 26.58
CA GLY A 207 11.57 16.10 27.73
C GLY A 207 10.34 16.60 28.48
N MET A 208 9.37 17.18 27.76
CA MET A 208 8.11 17.64 28.36
C MET A 208 7.32 16.52 29.06
N ASN A 209 7.35 15.30 28.53
CA ASN A 209 6.68 14.15 29.13
C ASN A 209 7.39 13.68 30.41
N THR A 210 8.72 13.72 30.41
CA THR A 210 9.55 13.37 31.57
C THR A 210 9.35 14.38 32.71
N ASP A 211 9.34 15.67 32.39
CA ASP A 211 9.22 16.76 33.37
C ASP A 211 7.77 17.07 33.75
N ASN A 212 6.79 16.38 33.15
CA ASN A 212 5.36 16.70 33.23
C ASN A 212 5.05 18.17 32.90
N ALA A 213 5.85 18.79 32.04
CA ALA A 213 5.71 20.17 31.63
C ALA A 213 4.38 20.39 30.90
N ARG A 214 3.68 21.48 31.22
CA ARG A 214 2.36 21.80 30.63
C ARG A 214 2.43 22.73 29.42
N LYS A 215 3.49 23.53 29.30
CA LYS A 215 3.70 24.49 28.22
C LYS A 215 4.84 24.00 27.33
N VAL A 216 4.71 24.22 26.02
CA VAL A 216 5.79 24.00 25.07
C VAL A 216 6.83 25.13 25.25
N PRO A 217 8.14 24.83 25.28
CA PRO A 217 9.19 25.84 25.32
C PRO A 217 9.07 26.85 24.15
N ALA A 218 9.44 28.11 24.39
CA ALA A 218 9.35 29.15 23.36
C ALA A 218 10.35 28.97 22.22
N ASP A 219 11.43 28.24 22.48
CA ASP A 219 12.50 27.85 21.55
C ASP A 219 12.26 26.47 20.91
N ALA A 220 11.09 25.87 21.11
CA ALA A 220 10.76 24.58 20.49
C ALA A 220 10.83 24.68 18.95
N PRO A 221 11.31 23.63 18.24
CA PRO A 221 11.39 23.64 16.79
C PRO A 221 10.04 23.89 16.14
N THR A 222 9.99 24.76 15.12
CA THR A 222 8.72 25.09 14.42
C THR A 222 8.79 24.88 12.92
N ALA A 223 9.99 24.64 12.37
CA ALA A 223 10.22 24.49 10.92
C ALA A 223 9.47 23.30 10.30
N PHE A 224 9.22 22.23 11.07
CA PHE A 224 8.45 21.07 10.61
C PHE A 224 6.94 21.36 10.47
N ILE A 225 6.43 22.45 11.05
CA ILE A 225 5.01 22.78 11.07
C ILE A 225 4.59 23.26 9.68
N LYS A 226 3.77 22.46 8.99
CA LYS A 226 3.20 22.88 7.70
C LYS A 226 2.25 24.07 7.89
N LYS A 227 2.19 24.95 6.89
CA LYS A 227 1.30 26.13 6.83
C LYS A 227 -0.15 25.87 7.27
N ARG A 228 -0.67 24.68 6.97
CA ARG A 228 -2.03 24.23 7.34
C ARG A 228 -2.23 24.10 8.87
N TRP A 229 -1.18 23.79 9.62
CA TRP A 229 -1.19 23.66 11.08
C TRP A 229 -0.83 24.97 11.79
N GLU A 230 -0.17 25.91 11.11
CA GLU A 230 0.44 27.10 11.68
C GLU A 230 -0.51 27.90 12.59
N LYS A 231 -1.73 28.20 12.10
CA LYS A 231 -2.75 28.94 12.87
C LYS A 231 -3.32 28.19 14.09
N LEU A 232 -3.18 26.87 14.13
CA LEU A 232 -3.63 26.05 15.26
C LEU A 232 -2.53 25.86 16.30
N VAL A 233 -1.27 25.84 15.86
CA VAL A 233 -0.10 25.63 16.71
C VAL A 233 0.40 26.95 17.29
N MET A 234 0.48 28.00 16.46
CA MET A 234 0.90 29.34 16.85
C MET A 234 -0.33 30.16 17.22
N THR A 235 -0.47 30.47 18.50
CA THR A 235 -1.54 31.34 19.02
C THR A 235 -0.96 32.59 19.65
N ASP A 236 -1.77 33.63 19.84
CA ASP A 236 -1.35 34.87 20.52
C ASP A 236 -0.84 34.63 21.95
N ALA A 237 -1.22 33.51 22.58
CA ALA A 237 -0.79 33.10 23.92
C ALA A 237 0.48 32.22 23.92
N GLY A 238 1.07 31.98 22.75
CA GLY A 238 2.23 31.09 22.54
C GLY A 238 1.87 29.80 21.80
N ILE A 239 2.75 28.80 21.89
CA ILE A 239 2.58 27.51 21.21
C ILE A 239 1.50 26.67 21.92
N ASP A 240 0.44 26.32 21.20
CA ASP A 240 -0.58 25.39 21.69
C ASP A 240 -0.02 23.97 21.73
N ARG A 241 0.15 23.44 22.94
CA ARG A 241 0.69 22.09 23.17
C ARG A 241 -0.07 21.00 22.43
N ARG A 242 -1.40 21.06 22.43
CA ARG A 242 -2.25 20.00 21.89
C ARG A 242 -2.05 19.89 20.39
N TYR A 243 -2.07 21.03 19.69
CA TYR A 243 -1.87 21.05 18.24
C TYR A 243 -0.40 20.84 17.87
N TYR A 244 0.56 21.30 18.69
CA TYR A 244 1.98 20.99 18.49
C TYR A 244 2.25 19.48 18.57
N GLU A 245 1.76 18.79 19.61
CA GLU A 245 1.88 17.33 19.75
C GLU A 245 1.19 16.58 18.60
N LEU A 246 -0.02 17.00 18.19
CA LEU A 246 -0.72 16.39 17.08
C LEU A 246 0.01 16.57 15.75
N CYS A 247 0.60 17.74 15.52
CA CYS A 247 1.39 18.04 14.34
C CYS A 247 2.65 17.17 14.32
N ALA A 248 3.43 17.15 15.42
CA ALA A 248 4.66 16.39 15.50
C ALA A 248 4.44 14.88 15.30
N LEU A 249 3.40 14.31 15.93
CA LEU A 249 3.06 12.89 15.74
C LEU A 249 2.55 12.60 14.32
N SER A 250 1.83 13.54 13.70
CA SER A 250 1.39 13.40 12.31
C SER A 250 2.57 13.45 11.33
N GLU A 251 3.56 14.31 11.57
CA GLU A 251 4.76 14.39 10.73
C GLU A 251 5.73 13.22 11.00
N LEU A 252 5.87 12.77 12.24
CA LEU A 252 6.60 11.54 12.59
C LEU A 252 6.05 10.33 11.84
N LYS A 253 4.72 10.17 11.80
CA LYS A 253 4.06 9.13 11.00
C LYS A 253 4.44 9.22 9.53
N ASN A 254 4.48 10.42 8.95
CA ASN A 254 4.82 10.59 7.54
C ASN A 254 6.30 10.27 7.28
N ALA A 255 7.20 10.75 8.14
CA ALA A 255 8.64 10.52 8.06
C ALA A 255 9.02 9.04 8.26
N LEU A 256 8.33 8.31 9.14
CA LEU A 256 8.48 6.85 9.27
C LEU A 256 8.06 6.11 8.00
N ARG A 257 6.99 6.57 7.34
CA ARG A 257 6.50 5.95 6.09
C ARG A 257 7.43 6.20 4.92
N SER A 258 8.03 7.39 4.81
CA SER A 258 9.00 7.72 3.76
C SER A 258 10.36 7.06 4.00
N GLY A 259 10.70 6.78 5.26
CA GLY A 259 12.02 6.32 5.66
C GLY A 259 12.98 7.46 6.05
N ASP A 260 12.50 8.72 6.08
CA ASP A 260 13.30 9.85 6.56
C ASP A 260 13.54 9.79 8.08
N ILE A 261 12.65 9.09 8.80
CA ILE A 261 12.88 8.65 10.18
C ILE A 261 12.80 7.13 10.21
N TRP A 262 13.69 6.49 10.96
CA TRP A 262 13.70 5.04 11.15
C TRP A 262 13.88 4.65 12.61
N VAL A 263 13.55 3.39 12.91
CA VAL A 263 13.58 2.84 14.26
C VAL A 263 14.61 1.72 14.33
N GLN A 264 15.56 1.86 15.25
CA GLN A 264 16.53 0.79 15.49
C GLN A 264 15.82 -0.49 15.98
N GLY A 265 16.13 -1.61 15.33
CA GLY A 265 15.53 -2.91 15.63
C GLY A 265 14.25 -3.24 14.84
N SER A 266 13.73 -2.30 14.06
CA SER A 266 12.59 -2.53 13.16
C SER A 266 12.97 -3.34 11.91
N ARG A 267 12.00 -4.04 11.29
CA ARG A 267 12.17 -4.66 9.97
C ARG A 267 11.64 -3.76 8.85
N GLN A 268 10.50 -3.12 9.06
CA GLN A 268 9.79 -2.31 8.05
C GLN A 268 10.15 -0.81 8.07
N PHE A 269 10.73 -0.33 9.16
CA PHE A 269 11.11 1.07 9.40
C PHE A 269 12.60 1.18 9.70
N LYS A 270 13.44 0.68 8.79
CA LYS A 270 14.90 0.87 8.78
C LYS A 270 15.29 2.10 7.95
N ASP A 271 16.57 2.45 8.02
CA ASP A 271 17.20 3.38 7.09
C ASP A 271 16.90 2.92 5.65
N PHE A 272 16.59 3.87 4.77
CA PHE A 272 16.30 3.60 3.37
C PHE A 272 17.48 2.88 2.68
N GLU A 273 18.71 3.28 3.00
CA GLU A 273 19.92 2.71 2.41
C GLU A 273 20.12 1.24 2.82
N ASP A 274 19.71 0.87 4.03
CA ASP A 274 19.85 -0.49 4.58
C ASP A 274 18.95 -1.53 3.87
N TYR A 275 17.98 -1.09 3.07
CA TYR A 275 17.14 -1.98 2.25
C TYR A 275 17.80 -2.37 0.92
N LEU A 276 18.75 -1.56 0.46
CA LEU A 276 19.29 -1.69 -0.88
C LEU A 276 20.57 -2.51 -0.86
N VAL A 277 20.95 -3.01 -2.03
CA VAL A 277 22.27 -3.64 -2.23
C VAL A 277 23.34 -2.61 -1.83
N PRO A 278 24.33 -3.00 -0.99
CA PRO A 278 25.37 -2.09 -0.54
C PRO A 278 26.08 -1.39 -1.70
N PRO A 279 26.45 -0.09 -1.57
CA PRO A 279 27.07 0.68 -2.65
C PRO A 279 28.28 0.00 -3.28
N GLU A 280 29.14 -0.61 -2.47
CA GLU A 280 30.34 -1.32 -2.93
C GLU A 280 29.99 -2.54 -3.80
N LYS A 281 28.99 -3.33 -3.37
CA LYS A 281 28.51 -4.49 -4.13
C LYS A 281 27.82 -4.05 -5.42
N PHE A 282 27.04 -2.97 -5.39
CA PHE A 282 26.42 -2.40 -6.58
C PHE A 282 27.47 -1.90 -7.58
N ALA A 283 28.48 -1.15 -7.12
CA ALA A 283 29.57 -0.68 -7.97
C ALA A 283 30.33 -1.83 -8.63
N SER A 284 30.61 -2.91 -7.88
CA SER A 284 31.22 -4.12 -8.42
C SER A 284 30.36 -4.78 -9.51
N LEU A 285 29.05 -4.95 -9.28
CA LEU A 285 28.12 -5.52 -10.27
C LEU A 285 28.01 -4.66 -11.53
N LYS A 286 28.02 -3.33 -11.37
CA LYS A 286 27.97 -2.39 -12.49
C LYS A 286 29.24 -2.46 -13.34
N GLN A 287 30.41 -2.48 -12.71
CA GLN A 287 31.71 -2.60 -13.40
C GLN A 287 31.87 -3.92 -14.14
N SER A 288 31.32 -5.01 -13.61
CA SER A 288 31.35 -6.32 -14.27
C SER A 288 30.20 -6.55 -15.26
N SER A 289 29.39 -5.52 -15.56
CA SER A 289 28.18 -5.62 -16.40
C SER A 289 27.24 -6.77 -15.99
N ALA A 290 27.13 -7.03 -14.68
CA ALA A 290 26.38 -8.15 -14.11
C ALA A 290 25.10 -7.70 -13.38
N LEU A 291 24.61 -6.49 -13.65
CA LEU A 291 23.32 -6.04 -13.14
C LEU A 291 22.21 -6.87 -13.79
N PRO A 292 21.32 -7.52 -13.01
CA PRO A 292 20.28 -8.42 -13.53
C PRO A 292 19.06 -7.63 -14.05
N LEU A 293 19.28 -6.65 -14.91
CA LEU A 293 18.26 -5.75 -15.45
C LEU A 293 18.07 -5.98 -16.94
N ALA A 294 16.87 -5.76 -17.45
CA ALA A 294 16.53 -6.00 -18.86
C ALA A 294 16.85 -4.81 -19.78
N VAL A 295 17.39 -3.72 -19.22
CA VAL A 295 17.65 -2.46 -19.92
C VAL A 295 19.14 -2.18 -20.02
N ALA A 296 19.52 -1.31 -20.96
CA ALA A 296 20.87 -0.74 -21.00
C ALA A 296 21.18 -0.06 -19.67
N THR A 297 22.36 -0.36 -19.11
CA THR A 297 22.80 0.17 -17.80
C THR A 297 23.56 1.48 -17.93
N ASP A 298 24.07 1.79 -19.12
CA ASP A 298 24.58 3.11 -19.45
C ASP A 298 23.42 4.09 -19.65
N CYS A 299 23.50 5.23 -18.98
CA CYS A 299 22.40 6.19 -18.93
C CYS A 299 22.15 6.86 -20.29
N ASP A 300 23.22 7.28 -20.97
CA ASP A 300 23.09 8.03 -22.21
C ASP A 300 22.69 7.11 -23.36
N GLN A 301 23.21 5.88 -23.40
CA GLN A 301 22.73 4.85 -24.32
C GLN A 301 21.23 4.58 -24.10
N TYR A 302 20.81 4.30 -22.86
CA TYR A 302 19.42 4.02 -22.54
C TYR A 302 18.49 5.18 -22.95
N LEU A 303 18.86 6.41 -22.60
CA LEU A 303 18.07 7.59 -22.91
C LEU A 303 18.00 7.84 -24.42
N SER A 304 19.10 7.67 -25.16
CA SER A 304 19.08 7.82 -26.63
C SER A 304 18.10 6.84 -27.26
N GLU A 305 18.24 5.55 -26.94
CA GLU A 305 17.38 4.48 -27.49
C GLU A 305 15.89 4.72 -27.17
N ARG A 306 15.58 5.17 -25.94
CA ARG A 306 14.19 5.41 -25.52
C ARG A 306 13.60 6.67 -26.11
N LEU A 307 14.36 7.75 -26.20
CA LEU A 307 13.90 9.01 -26.78
C LEU A 307 13.67 8.86 -28.28
N GLU A 308 14.58 8.19 -29.00
CA GLU A 308 14.41 7.88 -30.43
C GLU A 308 13.14 7.04 -30.69
N LEU A 309 12.90 6.01 -29.87
CA LEU A 309 11.69 5.20 -29.97
C LEU A 309 10.44 6.03 -29.69
N LEU A 310 10.45 6.86 -28.64
CA LEU A 310 9.34 7.72 -28.27
C LEU A 310 9.00 8.72 -29.38
N GLU A 311 10.01 9.40 -29.94
CA GLU A 311 9.83 10.35 -31.04
C GLU A 311 9.25 9.67 -32.29
N ALA A 312 9.74 8.47 -32.64
CA ALA A 312 9.23 7.70 -33.77
C ALA A 312 7.77 7.27 -33.59
N GLN A 313 7.39 6.82 -32.38
CA GLN A 313 6.00 6.44 -32.08
C GLN A 313 5.08 7.65 -32.05
N LEU A 314 5.49 8.75 -31.42
CA LEU A 314 4.73 10.01 -31.42
C LEU A 314 4.50 10.54 -32.83
N ALA A 315 5.53 10.53 -33.69
CA ALA A 315 5.40 10.95 -35.08
C ALA A 315 4.41 10.05 -35.87
N THR A 316 4.48 8.73 -35.64
CA THR A 316 3.58 7.76 -36.28
C THR A 316 2.13 7.98 -35.86
N VAL A 317 1.86 8.04 -34.55
CA VAL A 317 0.51 8.24 -34.01
C VAL A 317 -0.02 9.63 -34.40
N ASN A 318 0.79 10.68 -34.37
CA ASN A 318 0.38 12.03 -34.80
C ASN A 318 -0.04 12.05 -36.27
N ARG A 319 0.73 11.40 -37.16
CA ARG A 319 0.39 11.29 -38.58
C ARG A 319 -0.93 10.53 -38.80
N MET A 320 -1.11 9.41 -38.12
CA MET A 320 -2.34 8.61 -38.22
C MET A 320 -3.55 9.33 -37.63
N ALA A 321 -3.37 10.04 -36.51
CA ALA A 321 -4.41 10.86 -35.90
C ALA A 321 -4.84 12.01 -36.83
N ALA A 322 -3.88 12.70 -37.46
CA ALA A 322 -4.16 13.77 -38.42
C ALA A 322 -4.90 13.27 -39.66
N ALA A 323 -4.63 12.03 -40.09
CA ALA A 323 -5.30 11.38 -41.22
C ALA A 323 -6.61 10.68 -40.83
N ASN A 324 -6.93 10.60 -39.54
CA ASN A 324 -8.05 9.81 -38.99
C ASN A 324 -7.96 8.30 -39.31
N ASP A 325 -6.74 7.78 -39.37
CA ASP A 325 -6.40 6.40 -39.73
C ASP A 325 -5.97 5.54 -38.51
N LEU A 326 -6.24 6.02 -37.29
CA LEU A 326 -5.94 5.25 -36.08
C LEU A 326 -6.84 4.00 -36.00
N PRO A 327 -6.27 2.81 -35.74
CA PRO A 327 -7.05 1.59 -35.62
C PRO A 327 -7.91 1.65 -34.35
N ASP A 328 -9.22 1.46 -34.52
CA ASP A 328 -10.21 1.40 -33.43
C ASP A 328 -10.14 2.57 -32.44
N ALA A 329 -9.63 3.73 -32.89
CA ALA A 329 -9.43 4.89 -32.05
C ALA A 329 -9.58 6.20 -32.83
N ILE A 330 -9.98 7.25 -32.14
CA ILE A 330 -10.13 8.60 -32.70
C ILE A 330 -9.63 9.60 -31.67
N ILE A 331 -8.85 10.59 -32.10
CA ILE A 331 -8.42 11.71 -31.25
C ILE A 331 -9.18 12.96 -31.70
N THR A 332 -9.85 13.60 -30.75
CA THR A 332 -10.63 14.83 -30.98
C THR A 332 -10.24 15.89 -29.94
N GLU A 333 -10.82 17.08 -30.02
CA GLU A 333 -10.61 18.12 -29.00
C GLU A 333 -11.03 17.68 -27.59
N SER A 334 -11.97 16.74 -27.46
CA SER A 334 -12.37 16.16 -26.18
C SER A 334 -11.47 15.01 -25.70
N GLY A 335 -10.46 14.62 -26.49
CA GLY A 335 -9.48 13.59 -26.14
C GLY A 335 -9.58 12.32 -26.99
N LEU A 336 -8.97 11.24 -26.47
CA LEU A 336 -8.92 9.91 -27.08
C LEU A 336 -10.23 9.14 -26.83
N LYS A 337 -10.80 8.58 -27.90
CA LYS A 337 -11.92 7.63 -27.84
C LYS A 337 -11.50 6.33 -28.50
N ILE A 338 -11.73 5.20 -27.82
CA ILE A 338 -11.43 3.85 -28.32
C ILE A 338 -12.76 3.11 -28.57
N THR A 339 -12.83 2.39 -29.69
CA THR A 339 -13.95 1.52 -30.04
C THR A 339 -13.95 0.28 -29.14
N PRO A 340 -15.07 -0.06 -28.46
CA PRO A 340 -15.18 -1.28 -27.68
C PRO A 340 -14.98 -2.53 -28.55
N LEU A 341 -14.35 -3.56 -27.98
CA LEU A 341 -14.24 -4.86 -28.64
C LEU A 341 -15.60 -5.57 -28.66
N ASP A 342 -15.92 -6.22 -29.77
CA ASP A 342 -17.06 -7.12 -29.88
C ASP A 342 -16.80 -8.46 -29.19
N ALA A 343 -17.86 -9.10 -28.71
CA ALA A 343 -17.77 -10.43 -28.11
C ALA A 343 -17.40 -11.46 -29.18
N ALA A 344 -16.27 -12.15 -29.00
CA ALA A 344 -15.78 -13.17 -29.92
C ALA A 344 -16.35 -14.58 -29.66
N VAL A 345 -17.08 -14.78 -28.56
CA VAL A 345 -17.61 -16.09 -28.15
C VAL A 345 -18.96 -16.37 -28.84
N PRO A 346 -19.11 -17.46 -29.61
CA PRO A 346 -20.38 -17.81 -30.23
C PRO A 346 -21.44 -18.21 -29.20
N ASP A 347 -22.72 -17.89 -29.46
CA ASP A 347 -23.84 -18.28 -28.58
C ASP A 347 -23.94 -19.80 -28.36
N THR A 348 -23.49 -20.61 -29.32
CA THR A 348 -23.48 -22.08 -29.23
C THR A 348 -22.49 -22.62 -28.19
N ALA A 349 -21.49 -21.83 -27.77
CA ALA A 349 -20.51 -22.25 -26.77
C ALA A 349 -21.16 -22.53 -25.41
N GLN A 350 -22.18 -21.73 -25.03
CA GLN A 350 -22.87 -21.92 -23.75
C GLN A 350 -23.57 -23.28 -23.68
N ALA A 351 -24.21 -23.71 -24.77
CA ALA A 351 -24.86 -25.02 -24.82
C ALA A 351 -23.86 -26.18 -24.62
N LEU A 352 -22.64 -26.06 -25.15
CA LEU A 352 -21.58 -27.05 -24.95
C LEU A 352 -21.04 -27.03 -23.52
N ILE A 353 -20.88 -25.85 -22.91
CA ILE A 353 -20.49 -25.70 -21.50
C ILE A 353 -21.49 -26.43 -20.60
N ASP A 354 -22.79 -26.21 -20.83
CA ASP A 354 -23.85 -26.83 -20.02
C ASP A 354 -23.86 -28.36 -20.16
N GLN A 355 -23.70 -28.88 -21.39
CA GLN A 355 -23.60 -30.33 -21.64
C GLN A 355 -22.37 -30.95 -20.97
N THR A 356 -21.23 -30.24 -21.02
CA THR A 356 -19.98 -30.69 -20.40
C THR A 356 -20.10 -30.67 -18.87
N ALA A 357 -20.75 -29.67 -18.29
CA ALA A 357 -20.99 -29.60 -16.86
C ALA A 357 -21.86 -30.77 -16.35
N MET A 358 -22.83 -31.23 -17.16
CA MET A 358 -23.71 -32.36 -16.80
C MET A 358 -23.00 -33.72 -16.75
N ILE A 359 -21.88 -33.90 -17.44
CA ILE A 359 -21.13 -35.17 -17.44
C ILE A 359 -20.06 -35.23 -16.34
N LEU A 360 -19.76 -34.12 -15.67
CA LEU A 360 -18.76 -34.09 -14.61
C LEU A 360 -19.28 -34.76 -13.33
N PRO A 361 -18.51 -35.67 -12.71
CA PRO A 361 -18.93 -36.35 -11.49
C PRO A 361 -18.95 -35.40 -10.29
N HIS A 362 -19.91 -35.60 -9.39
CA HIS A 362 -19.92 -34.94 -8.09
C HIS A 362 -18.98 -35.67 -7.11
N VAL A 363 -17.79 -35.12 -6.90
CA VAL A 363 -16.76 -35.66 -5.98
C VAL A 363 -16.60 -34.80 -4.73
N LYS A 364 -16.17 -35.39 -3.61
CA LYS A 364 -15.82 -34.61 -2.42
C LYS A 364 -14.52 -33.86 -2.67
N ILE A 365 -14.41 -32.61 -2.19
CA ILE A 365 -13.19 -31.81 -2.35
C ILE A 365 -11.95 -32.50 -1.78
N THR A 366 -12.10 -33.29 -0.71
CA THR A 366 -10.99 -34.05 -0.11
C THR A 366 -10.53 -35.20 -1.00
N GLU A 367 -11.45 -35.84 -1.73
CA GLU A 367 -11.12 -36.90 -2.70
C GLU A 367 -10.40 -36.28 -3.90
N LEU A 368 -10.89 -35.13 -4.40
CA LEU A 368 -10.22 -34.36 -5.45
C LEU A 368 -8.79 -33.95 -5.05
N LEU A 369 -8.59 -33.45 -3.83
CA LEU A 369 -7.26 -33.06 -3.36
C LEU A 369 -6.30 -34.24 -3.24
N LEU A 370 -6.79 -35.43 -2.85
CA LEU A 370 -5.97 -36.65 -2.80
C LEU A 370 -5.58 -37.12 -4.20
N GLU A 371 -6.51 -37.10 -5.15
CA GLU A 371 -6.26 -37.48 -6.54
C GLU A 371 -5.25 -36.52 -7.20
N VAL A 372 -5.42 -35.22 -7.01
CA VAL A 372 -4.46 -34.21 -7.49
C VAL A 372 -3.09 -34.36 -6.82
N ASP A 373 -3.04 -34.74 -5.53
CA ASP A 373 -1.78 -35.05 -4.86
C ASP A 373 -1.13 -36.33 -5.41
N GLU A 374 -1.89 -37.31 -5.89
CA GLU A 374 -1.32 -38.49 -6.56
C GLU A 374 -0.64 -38.10 -7.88
N TRP A 375 -1.22 -37.16 -8.63
CA TRP A 375 -0.65 -36.67 -9.89
C TRP A 375 0.58 -35.77 -9.69
N THR A 376 0.51 -34.88 -8.70
CA THR A 376 1.47 -33.78 -8.56
C THR A 376 2.44 -33.96 -7.39
N GLY A 377 2.04 -34.73 -6.38
CA GLY A 377 2.77 -34.89 -5.13
C GLY A 377 2.93 -33.60 -4.32
N PHE A 378 2.06 -32.60 -4.48
CA PHE A 378 2.21 -31.28 -3.86
C PHE A 378 2.30 -31.33 -2.33
N THR A 379 1.71 -32.34 -1.68
CA THR A 379 1.75 -32.48 -0.21
C THR A 379 3.16 -32.70 0.33
N ARG A 380 4.11 -33.13 -0.50
CA ARG A 380 5.53 -33.30 -0.11
C ARG A 380 6.19 -32.01 0.37
N HIS A 381 5.66 -30.86 -0.04
CA HIS A 381 6.20 -29.55 0.32
C HIS A 381 5.88 -29.17 1.77
N PHE A 382 4.82 -29.74 2.37
CA PHE A 382 4.41 -29.50 3.76
C PHE A 382 5.27 -30.31 4.74
N THR A 383 6.58 -30.03 4.73
CA THR A 383 7.58 -30.68 5.58
C THR A 383 7.57 -30.12 7.00
N HIS A 384 7.91 -30.97 7.97
CA HIS A 384 8.03 -30.60 9.37
C HIS A 384 9.13 -29.54 9.55
N LEU A 385 8.80 -28.41 10.20
CA LEU A 385 9.67 -27.23 10.34
C LEU A 385 11.07 -27.56 10.88
N LYS A 386 11.14 -28.51 11.83
CA LYS A 386 12.39 -28.94 12.47
C LYS A 386 13.15 -30.03 11.72
N SER A 387 12.53 -31.19 11.46
CA SER A 387 13.21 -32.35 10.89
C SER A 387 13.23 -32.39 9.36
N GLY A 388 12.31 -31.68 8.70
CA GLY A 388 12.09 -31.80 7.27
C GLY A 388 11.24 -33.01 6.87
N ASP A 389 10.74 -33.79 7.84
CA ASP A 389 9.97 -35.00 7.56
C ASP A 389 8.61 -34.69 6.93
N LEU A 390 8.09 -35.61 6.13
CA LEU A 390 6.75 -35.53 5.57
C LEU A 390 5.67 -35.71 6.66
N ALA A 391 4.51 -35.10 6.44
CA ALA A 391 3.34 -35.37 7.26
C ALA A 391 2.96 -36.86 7.14
N LYS A 392 2.88 -37.56 8.27
CA LYS A 392 2.56 -39.00 8.29
C LYS A 392 1.13 -39.30 7.82
N ASP A 393 0.21 -38.38 8.07
CA ASP A 393 -1.20 -38.50 7.70
C ASP A 393 -1.58 -37.39 6.72
N LYS A 394 -1.66 -37.76 5.44
CA LYS A 394 -2.03 -36.84 4.35
C LYS A 394 -3.47 -36.35 4.48
N ASN A 395 -4.40 -37.19 4.93
CA ASN A 395 -5.80 -36.79 5.07
C ASN A 395 -5.96 -35.69 6.11
N LEU A 396 -5.27 -35.84 7.24
CA LEU A 396 -5.29 -34.85 8.30
C LEU A 396 -4.57 -33.55 7.89
N LEU A 397 -3.49 -33.64 7.11
CA LEU A 397 -2.84 -32.47 6.51
C LEU A 397 -3.78 -31.72 5.57
N LEU A 398 -4.43 -32.42 4.63
CA LEU A 398 -5.38 -31.82 3.69
C LEU A 398 -6.60 -31.22 4.42
N THR A 399 -7.03 -31.84 5.52
CA THR A 399 -8.10 -31.31 6.39
C THR A 399 -7.67 -30.00 7.05
N THR A 400 -6.40 -29.91 7.48
CA THR A 400 -5.80 -28.69 8.04
C THR A 400 -5.72 -27.59 6.98
N ILE A 401 -5.26 -27.91 5.77
CA ILE A 401 -5.19 -26.98 4.63
C ILE A 401 -6.58 -26.48 4.25
N LEU A 402 -7.57 -27.38 4.19
CA LEU A 402 -8.95 -27.03 3.87
C LEU A 402 -9.53 -26.09 4.92
N ALA A 403 -9.27 -26.32 6.21
CA ALA A 403 -9.75 -25.46 7.29
C ALA A 403 -9.30 -24.00 7.13
N ASP A 404 -8.08 -23.80 6.63
CA ASP A 404 -7.54 -22.48 6.31
C ASP A 404 -8.16 -21.94 5.01
N ALA A 405 -8.23 -22.76 3.95
CA ALA A 405 -8.71 -22.35 2.63
C ALA A 405 -10.17 -21.87 2.62
N ILE A 406 -11.06 -22.51 3.38
CA ILE A 406 -12.48 -22.11 3.47
C ILE A 406 -12.78 -21.16 4.64
N ASN A 407 -11.74 -20.65 5.33
CA ASN A 407 -11.86 -19.76 6.49
C ASN A 407 -12.81 -20.32 7.59
N LEU A 408 -12.84 -21.65 7.74
CA LEU A 408 -13.65 -22.32 8.75
C LEU A 408 -12.93 -22.32 10.10
N GLY A 409 -11.60 -22.40 10.06
CA GLY A 409 -10.72 -22.49 11.23
C GLY A 409 -10.70 -23.89 11.86
N LEU A 410 -9.62 -24.18 12.59
CA LEU A 410 -9.34 -25.53 13.08
C LEU A 410 -10.37 -26.06 14.10
N THR A 411 -10.96 -25.17 14.91
CA THR A 411 -11.95 -25.57 15.92
C THR A 411 -13.20 -26.13 15.27
N LYS A 412 -13.83 -25.37 14.37
CA LYS A 412 -15.03 -25.80 13.66
C LYS A 412 -14.75 -26.97 12.72
N MET A 413 -13.57 -27.01 12.11
CA MET A 413 -13.17 -28.16 11.30
C MET A 413 -13.10 -29.43 12.15
N ALA A 414 -12.50 -29.39 13.34
CA ALA A 414 -12.47 -30.54 14.24
C ALA A 414 -13.86 -30.99 14.69
N GLU A 415 -14.79 -30.06 14.93
CA GLU A 415 -16.19 -30.37 15.25
C GLU A 415 -16.94 -31.01 14.07
N SER A 416 -16.57 -30.66 12.85
CA SER A 416 -17.22 -31.13 11.61
C SER A 416 -16.64 -32.44 11.07
N CYS A 417 -15.46 -32.87 11.53
CA CYS A 417 -14.75 -34.05 11.05
C CYS A 417 -14.64 -35.12 12.16
N PRO A 418 -15.47 -36.18 12.13
CA PRO A 418 -15.38 -37.28 13.08
C PRO A 418 -13.98 -37.92 13.11
N GLY A 419 -13.42 -38.12 14.31
CA GLY A 419 -12.09 -38.74 14.49
C GLY A 419 -10.89 -37.77 14.50
N THR A 420 -11.13 -36.49 14.23
CA THR A 420 -10.11 -35.43 14.30
C THR A 420 -10.29 -34.58 15.56
N THR A 421 -9.19 -34.05 16.10
CA THR A 421 -9.23 -33.13 17.26
C THR A 421 -8.52 -31.83 16.92
N TYR A 422 -8.91 -30.73 17.59
CA TYR A 422 -8.26 -29.43 17.44
C TYR A 422 -6.74 -29.54 17.68
N ALA A 423 -6.32 -30.28 18.71
CA ALA A 423 -4.90 -30.45 19.04
C ALA A 423 -4.09 -31.08 17.89
N LYS A 424 -4.67 -32.06 17.18
CA LYS A 424 -4.02 -32.70 16.02
C LYS A 424 -3.87 -31.72 14.85
N LEU A 425 -4.94 -30.99 14.52
CA LEU A 425 -4.92 -30.00 13.44
C LEU A 425 -3.98 -28.83 13.76
N ALA A 426 -4.01 -28.33 14.99
CA ALA A 426 -3.16 -27.24 15.44
C ALA A 426 -1.68 -27.64 15.40
N TRP A 427 -1.37 -28.90 15.74
CA TRP A 427 -0.02 -29.43 15.61
C TRP A 427 0.44 -29.47 14.14
N LEU A 428 -0.38 -29.99 13.23
CA LEU A 428 -0.03 -29.98 11.80
C LEU A 428 0.12 -28.56 11.25
N GLN A 429 -0.78 -27.64 11.61
CA GLN A 429 -0.67 -26.25 11.18
C GLN A 429 0.66 -25.64 11.67
N ALA A 430 0.95 -25.75 12.97
CA ALA A 430 2.15 -25.19 13.56
C ALA A 430 3.46 -25.73 12.96
N TRP A 431 3.51 -27.03 12.66
CA TRP A 431 4.75 -27.71 12.27
C TRP A 431 4.90 -27.95 10.77
N HIS A 432 3.82 -28.04 10.01
CA HIS A 432 3.84 -28.41 8.59
C HIS A 432 3.33 -27.32 7.65
N THR A 433 2.49 -26.37 8.10
CA THR A 433 1.98 -25.29 7.24
C THR A 433 2.68 -23.96 7.53
N ARG A 434 3.01 -23.24 6.46
CA ARG A 434 3.63 -21.90 6.44
C ARG A 434 3.57 -21.33 5.02
N ASP A 435 3.81 -20.03 4.88
CA ASP A 435 3.75 -19.36 3.57
C ASP A 435 4.66 -20.03 2.53
N GLU A 436 5.85 -20.49 2.92
CA GLU A 436 6.77 -21.16 1.98
C GLU A 436 6.24 -22.52 1.51
N THR A 437 5.55 -23.28 2.37
CA THR A 437 4.98 -24.58 1.98
C THR A 437 3.78 -24.41 1.07
N TYR A 438 2.96 -23.37 1.32
CA TYR A 438 1.88 -23.01 0.40
C TYR A 438 2.42 -22.56 -0.96
N SER A 439 3.43 -21.70 -0.97
CA SER A 439 3.99 -21.15 -2.21
C SER A 439 4.62 -22.25 -3.09
N THR A 440 5.39 -23.15 -2.48
CA THR A 440 6.02 -24.27 -3.20
C THR A 440 5.01 -25.35 -3.62
N ALA A 441 4.01 -25.66 -2.79
CA ALA A 441 2.92 -26.55 -3.18
C ALA A 441 2.09 -25.98 -4.33
N LEU A 442 1.79 -24.67 -4.30
CA LEU A 442 1.08 -23.98 -5.37
C LEU A 442 1.88 -24.02 -6.67
N ALA A 443 3.18 -23.77 -6.60
CA ALA A 443 4.06 -23.86 -7.76
C ALA A 443 4.03 -25.25 -8.40
N GLU A 444 4.00 -26.33 -7.61
CA GLU A 444 3.90 -27.68 -8.14
C GLU A 444 2.58 -27.91 -8.90
N LEU A 445 1.46 -27.42 -8.36
CA LEU A 445 0.15 -27.48 -9.03
C LEU A 445 0.14 -26.68 -10.33
N VAL A 446 0.68 -25.46 -10.31
CA VAL A 446 0.80 -24.58 -11.47
C VAL A 446 1.69 -25.21 -12.54
N ASN A 447 2.81 -25.82 -12.15
CA ASN A 447 3.74 -26.49 -13.06
C ASN A 447 3.11 -27.71 -13.72
N ALA A 448 2.32 -28.48 -12.97
CA ALA A 448 1.58 -29.61 -13.52
C ALA A 448 0.54 -29.15 -14.56
N GLN A 449 -0.22 -28.08 -14.27
CA GLN A 449 -1.16 -27.49 -15.22
C GLN A 449 -0.44 -26.93 -16.46
N PHE A 450 0.64 -26.19 -16.26
CA PHE A 450 1.43 -25.58 -17.34
C PHE A 450 1.99 -26.62 -18.33
N ARG A 451 2.40 -27.80 -17.83
CA ARG A 451 2.90 -28.90 -18.67
C ARG A 451 1.78 -29.73 -19.31
N HIS A 452 0.53 -29.57 -18.89
CA HIS A 452 -0.59 -30.33 -19.40
C HIS A 452 -0.99 -29.84 -20.80
N SER A 453 -1.11 -30.75 -21.77
CA SER A 453 -1.39 -30.39 -23.17
C SER A 453 -2.68 -29.58 -23.35
N PHE A 454 -3.71 -29.87 -22.55
CA PHE A 454 -4.97 -29.14 -22.57
C PHE A 454 -4.82 -27.66 -22.17
N ALA A 455 -3.83 -27.32 -21.34
CA ALA A 455 -3.58 -25.94 -20.92
C ALA A 455 -3.20 -25.03 -22.11
N GLY A 456 -2.55 -25.60 -23.13
CA GLY A 456 -2.18 -24.89 -24.36
C GLY A 456 -3.36 -24.45 -25.23
N HIS A 457 -4.58 -24.89 -24.95
CA HIS A 457 -5.78 -24.40 -25.65
C HIS A 457 -6.21 -23.00 -25.20
N TRP A 458 -5.80 -22.56 -24.01
CA TRP A 458 -6.05 -21.20 -23.58
C TRP A 458 -5.02 -20.26 -24.23
N VAL A 459 -3.77 -20.32 -23.77
CA VAL A 459 -2.62 -19.56 -24.30
C VAL A 459 -1.32 -20.31 -23.90
N ASP A 460 -0.15 -19.71 -24.12
CA ASP A 460 1.18 -20.29 -23.89
C ASP A 460 1.75 -20.10 -22.47
N GLY A 461 1.04 -19.43 -21.55
CA GLY A 461 1.52 -19.23 -20.17
C GLY A 461 2.46 -18.04 -19.99
N THR A 462 2.63 -17.20 -21.02
CA THR A 462 3.56 -16.05 -20.99
C THR A 462 2.91 -14.76 -20.50
N THR A 463 1.58 -14.70 -20.44
CA THR A 463 0.87 -13.51 -19.96
C THR A 463 0.12 -13.77 -18.67
N SER A 464 -0.14 -12.72 -17.89
CA SER A 464 -0.89 -12.83 -16.63
C SER A 464 -1.66 -11.58 -16.27
N SER A 465 -2.61 -11.70 -15.36
CA SER A 465 -3.33 -10.58 -14.78
C SER A 465 -3.36 -10.65 -13.26
N SER A 466 -3.60 -9.53 -12.60
CA SER A 466 -3.83 -9.51 -11.15
C SER A 466 -4.95 -8.58 -10.72
N ASP A 467 -5.68 -8.99 -9.68
CA ASP A 467 -6.80 -8.23 -9.10
C ASP A 467 -6.97 -8.52 -7.60
N GLY A 468 -7.58 -7.57 -6.88
CA GLY A 468 -7.83 -7.60 -5.45
C GLY A 468 -9.26 -7.98 -5.09
N GLN A 469 -9.45 -9.11 -4.43
CA GLN A 469 -10.74 -9.56 -3.90
C GLN A 469 -10.89 -9.23 -2.41
N ASN A 470 -11.96 -8.54 -2.01
CA ASN A 470 -12.17 -8.13 -0.61
C ASN A 470 -13.03 -9.15 0.16
N PHE A 471 -12.51 -9.60 1.30
CA PHE A 471 -13.17 -10.49 2.25
C PHE A 471 -13.43 -9.77 3.57
N ARG A 472 -14.64 -9.90 4.10
CA ARG A 472 -15.04 -9.31 5.38
C ARG A 472 -14.31 -9.99 6.53
N THR A 473 -13.77 -9.21 7.47
CA THR A 473 -13.22 -9.73 8.72
C THR A 473 -14.27 -9.73 9.81
N GLY A 474 -14.41 -10.84 10.55
CA GLY A 474 -15.30 -10.96 11.71
C GLY A 474 -14.56 -11.23 13.02
N SER A 475 -15.26 -11.10 14.15
CA SER A 475 -14.76 -11.45 15.50
C SER A 475 -13.43 -10.75 15.83
N LYS A 476 -12.42 -11.46 16.35
CA LYS A 476 -11.11 -10.90 16.72
C LYS A 476 -10.42 -10.18 15.55
N ALA A 477 -10.63 -10.64 14.31
CA ALA A 477 -10.01 -10.05 13.13
C ALA A 477 -10.61 -8.68 12.74
N GLU A 478 -11.83 -8.35 13.19
CA GLU A 478 -12.45 -7.02 12.98
C GLU A 478 -11.58 -5.91 13.58
N SER A 479 -10.97 -6.20 14.74
CA SER A 479 -10.03 -5.30 15.39
C SER A 479 -8.77 -5.04 14.58
N THR A 480 -8.44 -5.87 13.58
CA THR A 480 -7.26 -5.75 12.70
C THR A 480 -7.61 -5.42 11.25
N GLY A 481 -8.88 -5.55 10.85
CA GLY A 481 -9.35 -5.25 9.50
C GLY A 481 -9.39 -3.74 9.20
N HIS A 482 -9.37 -3.41 7.91
CA HIS A 482 -9.47 -2.02 7.44
C HIS A 482 -10.79 -1.80 6.70
N ILE A 483 -11.36 -0.59 6.82
CA ILE A 483 -12.60 -0.23 6.13
C ILE A 483 -12.23 0.48 4.83
N ASN A 484 -12.68 -0.06 3.69
CA ASN A 484 -12.65 0.64 2.41
C ASN A 484 -14.10 0.94 1.99
N PRO A 485 -14.48 2.22 1.90
CA PRO A 485 -15.82 2.63 1.50
C PRO A 485 -16.31 2.02 0.18
N LYS A 486 -15.40 1.68 -0.75
CA LYS A 486 -15.72 0.98 -2.02
C LYS A 486 -16.42 -0.37 -1.79
N TYR A 487 -16.08 -1.08 -0.71
CA TYR A 487 -16.55 -2.44 -0.43
C TYR A 487 -17.51 -2.51 0.78
N GLY A 488 -17.94 -1.35 1.29
CA GLY A 488 -18.87 -1.22 2.40
C GLY A 488 -18.25 -0.66 3.69
N SER A 489 -19.01 -0.75 4.80
CA SER A 489 -18.65 -0.17 6.10
C SER A 489 -18.00 -1.15 7.07
N SER A 490 -17.91 -2.43 6.71
CA SER A 490 -17.33 -3.47 7.56
C SER A 490 -15.81 -3.58 7.33
N PRO A 491 -15.02 -3.83 8.38
CA PRO A 491 -13.61 -4.13 8.23
C PRO A 491 -13.39 -5.38 7.35
N GLY A 492 -12.39 -5.33 6.47
CA GLY A 492 -12.04 -6.43 5.57
C GLY A 492 -10.53 -6.58 5.35
N ARG A 493 -10.17 -7.60 4.58
CA ARG A 493 -8.84 -7.89 4.03
C ARG A 493 -8.98 -8.12 2.53
N THR A 494 -8.00 -7.69 1.75
CA THR A 494 -7.98 -7.96 0.30
C THR A 494 -7.01 -9.10 0.04
N PHE A 495 -7.43 -10.08 -0.77
CA PHE A 495 -6.54 -11.08 -1.35
C PHE A 495 -6.20 -10.60 -2.76
N TYR A 496 -4.93 -10.29 -2.97
CA TYR A 496 -4.41 -9.88 -4.26
C TYR A 496 -3.84 -11.09 -4.96
N THR A 497 -4.45 -11.50 -6.07
CA THR A 497 -4.16 -12.77 -6.75
C THR A 497 -3.66 -12.50 -8.16
N HIS A 498 -2.58 -13.18 -8.53
CA HIS A 498 -2.03 -13.24 -9.87
C HIS A 498 -2.45 -14.54 -10.55
N ILE A 499 -2.97 -14.42 -11.77
CA ILE A 499 -3.50 -15.53 -12.57
C ILE A 499 -2.83 -15.47 -13.94
N CYS A 500 -2.25 -16.57 -14.40
CA CYS A 500 -1.72 -16.65 -15.78
C CYS A 500 -2.86 -16.83 -16.79
N ASP A 501 -2.58 -16.59 -18.06
CA ASP A 501 -3.52 -16.78 -19.17
C ASP A 501 -3.99 -18.23 -19.39
N GLN A 502 -3.33 -19.20 -18.75
CA GLN A 502 -3.80 -20.59 -18.64
C GLN A 502 -4.71 -20.82 -17.43
N TYR A 503 -5.21 -19.75 -16.78
CA TYR A 503 -6.13 -19.77 -15.64
C TYR A 503 -5.57 -20.36 -14.34
N ALA A 504 -4.24 -20.51 -14.23
CA ALA A 504 -3.61 -20.97 -12.99
C ALA A 504 -3.30 -19.77 -12.06
N PRO A 505 -3.84 -19.73 -10.82
CA PRO A 505 -3.40 -18.75 -9.84
C PRO A 505 -2.00 -19.13 -9.33
N PHE A 506 -1.00 -18.28 -9.54
CA PHE A 506 0.40 -18.61 -9.23
C PHE A 506 0.99 -17.84 -8.06
N HIS A 507 0.32 -16.77 -7.63
CA HIS A 507 0.72 -16.02 -6.44
C HIS A 507 -0.49 -15.32 -5.82
N THR A 508 -0.62 -15.40 -4.50
CA THR A 508 -1.70 -14.74 -3.74
C THR A 508 -1.13 -14.10 -2.49
N LYS A 509 -1.50 -12.85 -2.23
CA LYS A 509 -1.06 -12.12 -1.03
C LYS A 509 -2.22 -11.49 -0.29
N VAL A 510 -2.26 -11.67 1.03
CA VAL A 510 -3.21 -10.97 1.90
C VAL A 510 -2.69 -9.57 2.16
N VAL A 511 -3.48 -8.56 1.81
CA VAL A 511 -3.12 -7.16 1.93
C VAL A 511 -4.16 -6.37 2.73
N ASN A 512 -3.70 -5.29 3.36
CA ASN A 512 -4.58 -4.39 4.08
C ASN A 512 -5.52 -3.66 3.12
N VAL A 513 -6.80 -3.62 3.48
CA VAL A 513 -7.81 -2.89 2.73
C VAL A 513 -7.47 -1.39 2.72
N GLY A 514 -7.42 -0.78 1.52
CA GLY A 514 -7.10 0.64 1.33
C GLY A 514 -5.65 0.94 0.91
N VAL A 515 -4.78 -0.08 0.86
CA VAL A 515 -3.51 0.02 0.12
C VAL A 515 -3.80 -0.10 -1.37
N ARG A 516 -3.15 0.71 -2.20
CA ARG A 516 -3.35 0.69 -3.66
C ARG A 516 -2.76 -0.59 -4.25
N ASP A 517 -3.53 -1.30 -5.07
CA ASP A 517 -3.17 -2.60 -5.67
C ASP A 517 -1.82 -2.57 -6.38
N SER A 518 -1.50 -1.44 -7.04
CA SER A 518 -0.18 -1.14 -7.65
C SER A 518 1.04 -1.52 -6.80
N THR A 519 0.89 -1.49 -5.48
CA THR A 519 1.95 -1.82 -4.52
C THR A 519 2.42 -3.26 -4.64
N TYR A 520 1.52 -4.20 -4.94
CA TYR A 520 1.81 -5.65 -4.86
C TYR A 520 1.91 -6.32 -6.23
N VAL A 521 1.73 -5.58 -7.32
CA VAL A 521 1.76 -6.10 -8.69
C VAL A 521 3.08 -6.82 -8.97
N LEU A 522 4.21 -6.17 -8.69
CA LEU A 522 5.54 -6.72 -8.93
C LEU A 522 5.89 -7.89 -8.01
N ASP A 523 5.31 -7.95 -6.81
CA ASP A 523 5.62 -9.03 -5.87
C ASP A 523 5.26 -10.40 -6.47
N GLY A 524 4.09 -10.50 -7.10
CA GLY A 524 3.65 -11.78 -7.68
C GLY A 524 4.44 -12.19 -8.92
N LEU A 525 5.02 -11.24 -9.66
CA LEU A 525 5.86 -11.53 -10.82
C LEU A 525 7.30 -11.92 -10.46
N LEU A 526 7.77 -11.54 -9.26
CA LEU A 526 9.15 -11.75 -8.83
C LEU A 526 9.31 -12.87 -7.81
N TYR A 527 8.29 -13.14 -7.00
CA TYR A 527 8.38 -14.00 -5.82
C TYR A 527 7.44 -15.20 -5.88
N HIS A 528 7.19 -15.73 -7.09
CA HIS A 528 6.53 -17.02 -7.28
C HIS A 528 7.56 -18.13 -7.53
N GLU A 529 7.23 -19.36 -7.15
CA GLU A 529 8.15 -20.52 -7.22
C GLU A 529 7.88 -21.41 -8.45
N SER A 530 6.97 -21.01 -9.34
CA SER A 530 6.59 -21.79 -10.52
C SER A 530 7.54 -21.59 -11.71
N ASP A 531 7.47 -22.51 -12.67
CA ASP A 531 8.24 -22.51 -13.92
C ASP A 531 7.71 -21.51 -14.95
N LEU A 532 6.62 -20.79 -14.64
CA LEU A 532 6.02 -19.79 -15.51
C LEU A 532 7.04 -18.68 -15.81
N ARG A 533 7.06 -18.25 -17.07
CA ARG A 533 7.89 -17.12 -17.52
C ARG A 533 6.98 -16.02 -18.02
N ILE A 534 6.48 -15.23 -17.07
CA ILE A 534 5.60 -14.12 -17.40
C ILE A 534 6.42 -13.03 -18.10
N GLU A 535 6.00 -12.68 -19.32
CA GLU A 535 6.56 -11.62 -20.14
C GLU A 535 5.66 -10.38 -20.14
N GLU A 536 4.33 -10.57 -20.12
CA GLU A 536 3.36 -9.48 -20.11
C GLU A 536 2.38 -9.58 -18.92
N HIS A 537 2.10 -8.43 -18.30
CA HIS A 537 1.19 -8.37 -17.16
C HIS A 537 0.11 -7.29 -17.30
N TYR A 538 -1.12 -7.71 -17.02
CA TYR A 538 -2.32 -6.89 -17.08
C TYR A 538 -2.83 -6.55 -15.67
N THR A 539 -3.22 -5.29 -15.46
CA THR A 539 -3.91 -4.87 -14.23
C THR A 539 -5.10 -3.98 -14.57
N ASP A 540 -5.97 -3.74 -13.59
CA ASP A 540 -6.92 -2.64 -13.68
C ASP A 540 -6.24 -1.27 -13.46
N THR A 541 -7.04 -0.21 -13.44
CA THR A 541 -6.57 1.16 -13.21
C THR A 541 -5.98 1.37 -11.79
N ALA A 542 -6.41 0.59 -10.80
CA ALA A 542 -5.88 0.68 -9.45
C ALA A 542 -4.46 0.06 -9.35
N GLY A 543 -4.14 -0.91 -10.20
CA GLY A 543 -2.81 -1.49 -10.38
C GLY A 543 -1.77 -0.57 -11.06
N PHE A 544 -2.21 0.50 -11.72
CA PHE A 544 -1.34 1.40 -12.47
C PHE A 544 -0.76 2.55 -11.62
N THR A 545 0.56 2.75 -11.68
CA THR A 545 1.28 3.99 -11.30
C THR A 545 2.55 4.13 -12.14
N ASP A 546 3.03 5.35 -12.36
CA ASP A 546 4.27 5.65 -13.08
C ASP A 546 5.47 4.88 -12.48
N HIS A 547 5.58 4.79 -11.15
CA HIS A 547 6.63 4.02 -10.48
C HIS A 547 6.59 2.52 -10.82
N VAL A 548 5.39 1.93 -10.90
CA VAL A 548 5.24 0.52 -11.29
C VAL A 548 5.56 0.35 -12.78
N PHE A 549 5.15 1.31 -13.62
CA PHE A 549 5.45 1.30 -15.05
C PHE A 549 6.97 1.31 -15.31
N ALA A 550 7.70 2.20 -14.64
CA ALA A 550 9.15 2.27 -14.68
C ALA A 550 9.80 0.95 -14.22
N LEU A 551 9.40 0.43 -13.06
CA LEU A 551 10.00 -0.80 -12.51
C LEU A 551 9.69 -2.04 -13.36
N MET A 552 8.48 -2.18 -13.92
CA MET A 552 8.14 -3.25 -14.86
C MET A 552 9.12 -3.27 -16.03
N HIS A 553 9.33 -2.09 -16.64
CA HIS A 553 10.25 -1.93 -17.75
C HIS A 553 11.70 -2.31 -17.37
N LEU A 554 12.20 -1.81 -16.25
CA LEU A 554 13.57 -2.10 -15.76
C LEU A 554 13.78 -3.60 -15.47
N LEU A 555 12.73 -4.29 -15.01
CA LEU A 555 12.78 -5.70 -14.62
C LEU A 555 12.50 -6.68 -15.77
N GLY A 556 12.11 -6.17 -16.94
CA GLY A 556 11.91 -6.92 -18.17
C GLY A 556 10.48 -7.34 -18.47
N PHE A 557 9.48 -6.74 -17.80
CA PHE A 557 8.08 -7.05 -18.02
C PHE A 557 7.43 -6.01 -18.94
N ARG A 558 6.65 -6.49 -19.91
CA ARG A 558 5.72 -5.65 -20.66
C ARG A 558 4.50 -5.39 -19.77
N PHE A 559 4.25 -4.12 -19.45
CA PHE A 559 3.13 -3.75 -18.61
C PHE A 559 1.97 -3.22 -19.46
N ALA A 560 0.81 -3.87 -19.36
CA ALA A 560 -0.39 -3.58 -20.15
C ALA A 560 -1.59 -3.26 -19.23
N PRO A 561 -1.56 -2.13 -18.49
CA PRO A 561 -2.65 -1.76 -17.60
C PRO A 561 -3.90 -1.35 -18.37
N ARG A 562 -5.07 -1.80 -17.89
CA ARG A 562 -6.38 -1.35 -18.36
C ARG A 562 -6.78 -0.06 -17.65
N ILE A 563 -6.41 1.07 -18.25
CA ILE A 563 -6.72 2.41 -17.73
C ILE A 563 -8.14 2.81 -18.16
N ARG A 564 -9.06 2.96 -17.20
CA ARG A 564 -10.47 3.31 -17.46
C ARG A 564 -10.58 4.67 -18.14
N ASP A 565 -9.86 5.65 -17.62
CA ASP A 565 -9.93 7.05 -18.03
C ASP A 565 -8.71 7.41 -18.90
N LEU A 566 -8.35 6.54 -19.86
CA LEU A 566 -7.16 6.72 -20.69
C LEU A 566 -7.19 8.05 -21.46
N GLY A 567 -8.37 8.54 -21.84
CA GLY A 567 -8.55 9.84 -22.49
C GLY A 567 -8.11 11.04 -21.63
N ASP A 568 -8.12 10.90 -20.31
CA ASP A 568 -7.65 11.93 -19.37
C ASP A 568 -6.13 11.85 -19.12
N THR A 569 -5.51 10.73 -19.50
CA THR A 569 -4.07 10.51 -19.31
C THR A 569 -3.28 11.41 -20.24
N LYS A 570 -2.27 12.08 -19.69
CA LYS A 570 -1.43 13.01 -20.45
C LYS A 570 -0.10 12.39 -20.84
N LEU A 571 0.28 12.59 -22.10
CA LEU A 571 1.58 12.23 -22.64
C LEU A 571 2.61 13.31 -22.31
N TYR A 572 3.82 12.88 -21.97
CA TYR A 572 4.97 13.77 -21.76
C TYR A 572 5.97 13.56 -22.88
N ILE A 573 6.46 14.66 -23.45
CA ILE A 573 7.34 14.64 -24.61
C ILE A 573 8.75 15.13 -24.26
N PRO A 574 9.78 14.78 -25.06
CA PRO A 574 11.10 15.42 -24.94
C PRO A 574 11.00 16.93 -25.18
N LYS A 575 11.93 17.70 -24.61
CA LYS A 575 12.03 19.14 -24.94
C LYS A 575 12.57 19.27 -26.38
N GLY A 576 11.79 19.86 -27.27
CA GLY A 576 12.18 20.07 -28.67
C GLY A 576 11.20 20.94 -29.46
N GLU A 577 11.49 21.14 -30.74
CA GLU A 577 10.69 21.94 -31.67
C GLU A 577 9.59 21.13 -32.40
N ALA A 578 9.59 19.80 -32.25
CA ALA A 578 8.62 18.93 -32.91
C ALA A 578 7.20 19.22 -32.43
N ALA A 579 6.34 19.69 -33.35
CA ALA A 579 4.94 19.96 -33.09
C ALA A 579 4.08 18.72 -33.41
N TYR A 580 3.52 18.09 -32.37
CA TYR A 580 2.54 17.01 -32.50
C TYR A 580 1.12 17.59 -32.44
N ASP A 581 0.74 18.38 -33.44
CA ASP A 581 -0.51 19.16 -33.43
C ASP A 581 -1.77 18.30 -33.22
N ALA A 582 -1.85 17.12 -33.85
CA ALA A 582 -2.99 16.22 -33.70
C ALA A 582 -3.05 15.57 -32.31
N LEU A 583 -1.93 15.53 -31.57
CA LEU A 583 -1.85 14.98 -30.21
C LEU A 583 -1.93 16.05 -29.12
N LYS A 584 -2.02 17.33 -29.49
CA LYS A 584 -2.02 18.47 -28.57
C LYS A 584 -3.01 18.33 -27.39
N PRO A 585 -4.25 17.81 -27.55
CA PRO A 585 -5.17 17.61 -26.43
C PRO A 585 -4.67 16.60 -25.37
N MET A 586 -3.78 15.68 -25.77
CA MET A 586 -3.23 14.64 -24.91
C MET A 586 -1.86 15.01 -24.31
N ILE A 587 -1.18 16.05 -24.77
CA ILE A 587 0.15 16.42 -24.24
C ILE A 587 0.01 17.22 -22.94
N GLY A 588 0.67 16.77 -21.87
CA GLY A 588 0.63 17.39 -20.55
C GLY A 588 1.87 18.21 -20.18
N GLY A 589 3.01 17.94 -20.81
CA GLY A 589 4.26 18.62 -20.49
C GLY A 589 5.49 17.97 -21.09
N THR A 590 6.66 18.32 -20.55
CA THR A 590 7.96 17.84 -21.02
C THR A 590 8.68 17.02 -19.95
N LEU A 591 9.39 15.97 -20.38
CA LEU A 591 10.21 15.11 -19.53
C LEU A 591 11.39 15.85 -18.88
N ASN A 592 11.69 15.57 -17.61
CA ASN A 592 12.88 16.10 -16.93
C ASN A 592 14.08 15.15 -17.01
N ILE A 593 14.68 15.05 -18.21
CA ILE A 593 15.82 14.16 -18.49
C ILE A 593 17.03 14.42 -17.59
N LYS A 594 17.27 15.68 -17.19
CA LYS A 594 18.36 16.02 -16.28
C LYS A 594 18.20 15.34 -14.92
N HIS A 595 16.96 15.26 -14.43
CA HIS A 595 16.65 14.62 -13.15
C HIS A 595 16.80 13.10 -13.22
N VAL A 596 16.36 12.48 -14.33
CA VAL A 596 16.58 11.05 -14.58
C VAL A 596 18.08 10.72 -14.58
N ARG A 597 18.89 11.52 -15.30
CA ARG A 597 20.35 11.36 -15.32
C ARG A 597 20.99 11.48 -13.93
N ALA A 598 20.55 12.46 -13.13
CA ALA A 598 21.11 12.69 -11.79
C ALA A 598 20.88 11.52 -10.83
N HIS A 599 19.79 10.77 -11.00
CA HIS A 599 19.39 9.65 -10.12
C HIS A 599 19.51 8.27 -10.79
N TRP A 600 20.17 8.16 -11.95
CA TRP A 600 20.21 6.93 -12.73
C TRP A 600 20.78 5.74 -11.95
N ASP A 601 21.90 5.94 -11.25
CA ASP A 601 22.53 4.89 -10.47
C ASP A 601 21.66 4.43 -9.29
N GLU A 602 20.90 5.35 -8.68
CA GLU A 602 19.93 5.02 -7.63
C GLU A 602 18.75 4.21 -8.17
N ILE A 603 18.27 4.54 -9.39
CA ILE A 603 17.23 3.77 -10.08
C ILE A 603 17.72 2.34 -10.35
N LEU A 604 18.91 2.19 -10.93
CA LEU A 604 19.48 0.87 -11.21
C LEU A 604 19.73 0.08 -9.93
N ARG A 605 20.22 0.74 -8.87
CA ARG A 605 20.46 0.09 -7.57
C ARG A 605 19.16 -0.39 -6.94
N LEU A 606 18.10 0.41 -7.01
CA LEU A 606 16.76 0.02 -6.54
C LEU A 606 16.24 -1.20 -7.31
N ALA A 607 16.21 -1.13 -8.65
CA ALA A 607 15.70 -2.22 -9.48
C ALA A 607 16.51 -3.51 -9.29
N THR A 608 17.84 -3.39 -9.14
CA THR A 608 18.72 -4.53 -8.84
C THR A 608 18.43 -5.14 -7.48
N SER A 609 18.20 -4.30 -6.45
CA SER A 609 17.87 -4.76 -5.10
C SER A 609 16.55 -5.54 -5.06
N ILE A 610 15.57 -5.07 -5.84
CA ILE A 610 14.27 -5.74 -6.02
C ILE A 610 14.47 -7.07 -6.78
N LYS A 611 15.17 -7.07 -7.91
CA LYS A 611 15.39 -8.29 -8.72
C LYS A 611 16.14 -9.38 -7.96
N GLN A 612 17.13 -9.01 -7.14
CA GLN A 612 17.89 -9.95 -6.31
C GLN A 612 17.14 -10.41 -5.05
N GLY A 613 15.94 -9.87 -4.77
CA GLY A 613 15.18 -10.18 -3.56
C GLY A 613 15.82 -9.64 -2.26
N THR A 614 16.69 -8.63 -2.34
CA THR A 614 17.24 -7.95 -1.15
C THR A 614 16.14 -7.19 -0.41
N VAL A 615 15.18 -6.65 -1.17
CA VAL A 615 13.98 -5.99 -0.66
C VAL A 615 12.79 -6.29 -1.56
N THR A 616 11.58 -6.37 -0.99
CA THR A 616 10.37 -6.57 -1.79
C THR A 616 9.99 -5.30 -2.56
N ALA A 617 9.41 -5.45 -3.75
CA ALA A 617 8.94 -4.33 -4.55
C ALA A 617 7.84 -3.55 -3.80
N SER A 618 6.92 -4.27 -3.15
CA SER A 618 5.88 -3.66 -2.32
C SER A 618 6.39 -2.81 -1.17
N LEU A 619 7.49 -3.17 -0.52
CA LEU A 619 8.03 -2.35 0.57
C LEU A 619 8.56 -1.02 0.01
N MET A 620 9.30 -1.07 -1.10
CA MET A 620 9.87 0.12 -1.72
C MET A 620 8.80 1.02 -2.34
N LEU A 621 7.81 0.46 -3.03
CA LEU A 621 6.69 1.21 -3.60
C LEU A 621 5.87 1.93 -2.52
N ARG A 622 5.67 1.32 -1.33
CA ARG A 622 5.02 2.01 -0.19
C ARG A 622 5.84 3.19 0.31
N LYS A 623 7.16 3.05 0.40
CA LYS A 623 8.05 4.14 0.85
C LYS A 623 8.07 5.29 -0.15
N LEU A 624 8.33 4.99 -1.43
CA LEU A 624 8.35 5.98 -2.52
C LEU A 624 7.00 6.70 -2.68
N GLY A 625 5.88 5.96 -2.57
CA GLY A 625 4.53 6.52 -2.69
C GLY A 625 4.07 7.34 -1.48
N SER A 626 4.76 7.26 -0.33
CA SER A 626 4.32 7.92 0.89
C SER A 626 4.64 9.42 0.93
N TYR A 627 5.76 9.85 0.35
CA TYR A 627 6.18 11.26 0.37
C TYR A 627 6.91 11.69 -0.93
N PRO A 628 6.24 11.65 -2.09
CA PRO A 628 6.90 11.71 -3.40
C PRO A 628 7.57 13.05 -3.70
N ARG A 629 7.12 14.14 -3.06
CA ARG A 629 7.59 15.51 -3.39
C ARG A 629 8.97 15.85 -2.85
N GLN A 630 9.52 15.02 -1.96
CA GLN A 630 10.83 15.26 -1.34
C GLN A 630 11.89 14.21 -1.73
N ASN A 631 11.48 13.09 -2.32
CA ASN A 631 12.39 12.02 -2.70
C ASN A 631 12.77 12.13 -4.19
N GLY A 632 14.03 12.49 -4.46
CA GLY A 632 14.56 12.63 -5.81
C GLY A 632 14.43 11.36 -6.66
N LEU A 633 14.67 10.19 -6.06
CA LEU A 633 14.51 8.88 -6.71
C LEU A 633 13.05 8.59 -7.10
N ALA A 634 12.09 8.93 -6.23
CA ALA A 634 10.66 8.77 -6.55
C ALA A 634 10.26 9.64 -7.75
N VAL A 635 10.72 10.89 -7.77
CA VAL A 635 10.49 11.79 -8.92
C VAL A 635 11.14 11.22 -10.19
N ALA A 636 12.38 10.73 -10.11
CA ALA A 636 13.08 10.19 -11.26
C ALA A 636 12.40 8.94 -11.84
N LEU A 637 11.90 8.04 -10.99
CA LEU A 637 11.10 6.89 -11.42
C LEU A 637 9.78 7.31 -12.08
N ARG A 638 9.14 8.36 -11.58
CA ARG A 638 7.91 8.91 -12.18
C ARG A 638 8.16 9.59 -13.53
N GLU A 639 9.33 10.17 -13.76
CA GLU A 639 9.68 10.70 -15.08
C GLU A 639 10.04 9.58 -16.07
N LEU A 640 10.50 8.43 -15.57
CA LEU A 640 10.88 7.27 -16.36
C LEU A 640 9.69 6.41 -16.80
N GLY A 641 8.72 6.22 -15.91
CA GLY A 641 7.51 5.43 -16.16
C GLY A 641 6.35 6.29 -16.62
#